data_AF-A0A947ZAA2-F1
#
_entry.id   AF-A0A947ZAA2-F1
#
_cell.length_a   1.000
_cell.length_b   1.000
_cell.length_c   1.000
_cell.angle_alpha   90.00
_cell.angle_beta   90.00
_cell.angle_gamma   90.00
#
_symmetry.space_group_name_H-M   'P 1'
#
loop_
_entity.id
_entity.type
_entity.pdbx_description
1 polymer ?
#
loop_
_entity_poly.entity_id
_entity_poly.type
_entity_poly.pdbx_seq_one_letter_code
_entity_poly.pdbx_strand_id
1 'polypeptide(L)'
;DCPDDSWYCDETILACLPLPTGPICEGESSFTDIEPVLEWYWRGTTYDGKAYTDSMASPIVGDVNGDGIPDIVVVLFYSNLYNDDSIIVVLNGAGDGAGGGEILFTIPSAADPTAPKPFGGAAVALANFDDDPGLEIVYNVQGGGVRIADNDGIGDVCDSVNYPGCTGSRFSGASYRHIHGGPSIADLDHDGMPDVIVACHALNGHDISNPAMDFVDVAGCGRNTAVADLNMDGKPEIIDANHAITVDPLVPGGTNLWTVSNGVASSFVAVADIFPGIPGPEVVNVYNSLFIMDGQTGTLLVGPGGTLVDFNIVIPGTGNGGAPTVADFDGDGLPEISTAGRAEYVVYDPDCWFPAVRAGGECASGRTDFILWSTPTQDLSSSMTGSSVFDFQGDGAAEVLYNDECFFHIYDGQTGNELVNPKIPSSSGTLAEYPLVADVDGDGNAEMIIVSNKYAVAGLGCRASWKAAGVSIELLCELTDCTAGPACTGGVGGTCAGDYQCDAAGTCQLPGGTMGVRVYGDANDRWVRTRPVWNQFGYHVTNMVYTNGLWYIPLSEQPSWLTYNNYRQNVQGGALFPVPDFRITLTSAALCPGEVKLQAVVFNNGSSSAPAGTQVTFYRTDVTPVEIITTIATQTTILPGGWERVTTVYQGVEIDTDMTFTAIIDEGGTIEECDLTNNSDSTGPVRCTSIE
;
A
#
# COMPACT_ATOMS: atom_id res chain seq x y z
N ASP A 1 -17.41 0.61 -3.98
CA ASP A 1 -16.91 -0.43 -3.07
C ASP A 1 -17.34 -1.80 -3.56
N CYS A 2 -16.35 -2.63 -3.87
CA CYS A 2 -16.57 -4.02 -4.18
C CYS A 2 -16.37 -4.90 -2.94
N PRO A 3 -17.11 -6.02 -2.82
CA PRO A 3 -17.17 -6.77 -1.57
C PRO A 3 -15.81 -7.30 -1.08
N ASP A 4 -14.90 -7.66 -1.98
CA ASP A 4 -13.56 -8.18 -1.66
C ASP A 4 -12.72 -8.26 -2.94
N ASP A 5 -11.47 -8.72 -2.81
CA ASP A 5 -10.49 -8.89 -3.89
C ASP A 5 -10.95 -9.88 -5.00
N SER A 6 -12.07 -10.59 -4.84
CA SER A 6 -12.70 -11.42 -5.89
C SER A 6 -13.66 -10.64 -6.80
N TRP A 7 -13.77 -9.32 -6.63
CA TRP A 7 -14.61 -8.42 -7.43
C TRP A 7 -13.78 -7.27 -8.01
N TYR A 8 -14.28 -6.64 -9.08
CA TYR A 8 -13.73 -5.39 -9.61
C TYR A 8 -14.85 -4.38 -9.87
N CYS A 9 -14.55 -3.09 -9.75
CA CYS A 9 -15.46 -2.03 -10.12
C CYS A 9 -15.44 -1.88 -11.65
N ASP A 10 -16.55 -2.15 -12.32
CA ASP A 10 -16.64 -1.94 -13.77
C ASP A 10 -17.12 -0.51 -14.03
N GLU A 11 -16.21 0.34 -14.50
CA GLU A 11 -16.50 1.75 -14.81
C GLU A 11 -17.54 1.95 -15.89
N THR A 12 -17.71 0.99 -16.81
CA THR A 12 -18.68 1.11 -17.91
C THR A 12 -20.11 1.03 -17.37
N ILE A 13 -20.33 0.27 -16.30
CA ILE A 13 -21.66 0.10 -15.68
C ILE A 13 -21.78 0.69 -14.27
N LEU A 14 -20.67 1.22 -13.72
CA LEU A 14 -20.56 1.75 -12.36
C LEU A 14 -21.06 0.76 -11.31
N ALA A 15 -20.63 -0.49 -11.41
CA ALA A 15 -21.03 -1.56 -10.50
C ALA A 15 -19.95 -2.63 -10.36
N CYS A 16 -19.92 -3.28 -9.20
CA CYS A 16 -18.99 -4.37 -8.94
C CYS A 16 -19.40 -5.65 -9.64
N LEU A 17 -18.44 -6.26 -10.35
CA LEU A 17 -18.59 -7.55 -11.00
C LEU A 17 -17.61 -8.55 -10.39
N PRO A 18 -18.01 -9.81 -10.20
CA PRO A 18 -17.09 -10.83 -9.70
C PRO A 18 -16.06 -11.14 -10.78
N LEU A 19 -14.81 -11.29 -10.37
CA LEU A 19 -13.75 -11.79 -11.24
C LEU A 19 -14.06 -13.23 -11.68
N PRO A 20 -13.73 -13.59 -12.94
CA PRO A 20 -13.92 -14.96 -13.41
C PRO A 20 -13.13 -15.95 -12.55
N THR A 21 -13.69 -17.13 -12.27
CA THR A 21 -13.02 -18.20 -11.49
C THR A 21 -11.92 -18.95 -12.28
N GLY A 22 -11.35 -18.34 -13.30
CA GLY A 22 -10.37 -18.91 -14.23
C GLY A 22 -9.20 -17.94 -14.47
N PRO A 23 -8.34 -18.18 -15.48
CA PRO A 23 -7.31 -17.22 -15.85
C PRO A 23 -7.94 -15.86 -16.11
N ILE A 24 -7.42 -14.84 -15.45
CA ILE A 24 -7.86 -13.46 -15.63
C ILE A 24 -7.28 -12.97 -16.96
N CYS A 25 -8.14 -12.44 -17.81
CA CYS A 25 -7.76 -11.70 -19.01
C CYS A 25 -7.28 -10.31 -18.59
N GLU A 26 -5.97 -10.09 -18.62
CA GLU A 26 -5.33 -8.84 -18.22
C GLU A 26 -4.67 -8.14 -19.42
N GLY A 27 -4.76 -6.81 -19.42
CA GLY A 27 -4.02 -5.92 -20.31
C GLY A 27 -2.64 -5.58 -19.75
N GLU A 28 -1.92 -4.70 -20.46
CA GLU A 28 -0.64 -4.16 -19.96
C GLU A 28 -0.85 -2.75 -19.37
N SER A 29 0.05 -2.33 -18.48
CA SER A 29 0.02 -0.94 -18.02
C SER A 29 0.16 0.02 -19.20
N SER A 30 -0.81 0.94 -19.30
CA SER A 30 -0.78 1.99 -20.32
C SER A 30 0.08 3.19 -19.94
N PHE A 31 0.73 3.17 -18.75
CA PHE A 31 1.51 4.29 -18.23
C PHE A 31 2.82 3.88 -17.56
N THR A 32 3.82 4.76 -17.70
CA THR A 32 5.12 4.63 -17.03
C THR A 32 5.36 5.71 -15.99
N ASP A 33 4.72 6.87 -16.17
CA ASP A 33 4.97 8.05 -15.36
C ASP A 33 3.97 8.12 -14.19
N ILE A 34 4.48 8.14 -12.96
CA ILE A 34 3.70 8.36 -11.74
C ILE A 34 3.51 9.86 -11.55
N GLU A 35 2.29 10.34 -11.76
CA GLU A 35 1.91 11.75 -11.70
C GLU A 35 0.93 12.02 -10.53
N PRO A 36 1.43 12.12 -9.29
CA PRO A 36 0.57 12.28 -8.12
C PRO A 36 -0.12 13.64 -8.10
N VAL A 37 -1.45 13.62 -7.91
CA VAL A 37 -2.29 14.81 -7.79
C VAL A 37 -2.90 14.84 -6.40
N LEU A 38 -2.85 16.02 -5.77
CA LEU A 38 -3.46 16.22 -4.46
C LEU A 38 -4.98 16.16 -4.58
N GLU A 39 -5.60 15.18 -3.92
CA GLU A 39 -7.04 15.03 -3.87
C GLU A 39 -7.63 15.91 -2.78
N TRP A 40 -7.07 15.79 -1.58
CA TRP A 40 -7.42 16.66 -0.47
C TRP A 40 -6.24 16.88 0.48
N TYR A 41 -6.32 18.02 1.18
CA TYR A 41 -5.30 18.44 2.13
C TYR A 41 -5.94 18.93 3.43
N TRP A 42 -5.62 18.23 4.52
CA TRP A 42 -6.03 18.62 5.85
C TRP A 42 -4.83 19.17 6.67
N ARG A 43 -4.92 20.42 7.10
CA ARG A 43 -3.80 21.14 7.75
C ARG A 43 -3.65 20.86 9.25
N GLY A 44 -4.58 20.14 9.87
CA GLY A 44 -4.67 19.94 11.32
C GLY A 44 -5.93 20.53 11.94
N THR A 45 -6.01 20.51 13.26
CA THR A 45 -7.19 20.94 14.02
C THR A 45 -6.83 21.78 15.26
N THR A 46 -7.83 22.41 15.87
CA THR A 46 -7.69 23.09 17.16
C THR A 46 -8.42 22.30 18.24
N TYR A 47 -7.68 21.88 19.27
CA TYR A 47 -8.23 21.23 20.46
C TYR A 47 -7.80 22.00 21.70
N ASP A 48 -8.73 22.27 22.61
CA ASP A 48 -8.50 23.04 23.86
C ASP A 48 -7.70 24.35 23.64
N GLY A 49 -8.04 25.08 22.56
CA GLY A 49 -7.40 26.36 22.22
C GLY A 49 -5.97 26.26 21.67
N LYS A 50 -5.47 25.06 21.40
CA LYS A 50 -4.15 24.80 20.79
C LYS A 50 -4.32 24.25 19.39
N ALA A 51 -3.51 24.73 18.44
CA ALA A 51 -3.46 24.21 17.08
C ALA A 51 -2.52 23.00 17.01
N TYR A 52 -3.07 21.82 16.79
CA TYR A 52 -2.35 20.59 16.53
C TYR A 52 -2.26 20.43 15.02
N THR A 53 -1.04 20.50 14.48
CA THR A 53 -0.79 20.50 13.03
C THR A 53 0.34 19.57 12.61
N ASP A 54 1.10 19.05 13.58
CA ASP A 54 2.37 18.41 13.32
C ASP A 54 2.25 16.91 13.61
N SER A 55 2.61 16.06 12.65
CA SER A 55 2.69 14.60 12.82
C SER A 55 4.11 14.11 12.54
N MET A 56 4.50 13.04 13.22
CA MET A 56 5.78 12.34 13.07
C MET A 56 5.61 10.87 13.49
N ALA A 57 4.42 10.34 13.24
CA ALA A 57 4.03 8.94 13.41
C ALA A 57 3.34 8.51 12.10
N SER A 58 3.55 7.26 11.67
CA SER A 58 2.89 6.78 10.45
C SER A 58 1.37 6.91 10.59
N PRO A 59 0.66 7.35 9.54
CA PRO A 59 -0.79 7.24 9.49
C PRO A 59 -1.20 5.76 9.51
N ILE A 60 -2.44 5.49 9.87
CA ILE A 60 -3.03 4.15 9.91
C ILE A 60 -4.40 4.22 9.22
N VAL A 61 -4.73 3.21 8.43
CA VAL A 61 -5.94 3.19 7.59
C VAL A 61 -6.81 1.98 7.93
N GLY A 62 -8.11 2.20 8.08
CA GLY A 62 -9.13 1.17 8.25
C GLY A 62 -10.47 1.80 8.58
N ASP A 63 -11.57 1.08 8.37
CA ASP A 63 -12.93 1.54 8.69
C ASP A 63 -13.13 1.60 10.21
N VAL A 64 -12.87 2.76 10.81
CA VAL A 64 -12.96 2.93 12.27
C VAL A 64 -14.41 3.06 12.66
N ASN A 65 -15.21 3.86 11.95
CA ASN A 65 -16.59 4.15 12.35
C ASN A 65 -17.63 3.07 11.92
N GLY A 66 -17.22 2.10 11.09
CA GLY A 66 -18.05 0.99 10.62
C GLY A 66 -19.02 1.35 9.49
N ASP A 67 -18.76 2.40 8.72
CA ASP A 67 -19.65 2.88 7.63
C ASP A 67 -19.31 2.31 6.25
N GLY A 68 -18.21 1.55 6.15
CA GLY A 68 -17.71 0.94 4.92
C GLY A 68 -16.70 1.79 4.14
N ILE A 69 -16.47 3.05 4.55
CA ILE A 69 -15.43 3.92 3.99
C ILE A 69 -14.22 3.88 4.94
N PRO A 70 -12.99 3.72 4.42
CA PRO A 70 -11.81 3.70 5.27
C PRO A 70 -11.54 5.05 5.92
N ASP A 71 -11.11 5.01 7.18
CA ASP A 71 -10.71 6.19 7.93
C ASP A 71 -9.18 6.27 8.03
N ILE A 72 -8.67 7.49 8.14
CA ILE A 72 -7.25 7.78 8.36
C ILE A 72 -7.07 8.25 9.80
N VAL A 73 -6.34 7.45 10.58
CA VAL A 73 -6.00 7.76 11.97
C VAL A 73 -4.60 8.36 12.04
N VAL A 74 -4.50 9.57 12.60
CA VAL A 74 -3.23 10.30 12.73
C VAL A 74 -2.99 10.80 14.15
N VAL A 75 -1.73 10.75 14.58
CA VAL A 75 -1.29 11.32 15.86
C VAL A 75 -0.67 12.69 15.60
N LEU A 76 -1.29 13.75 16.13
CA LEU A 76 -0.77 15.11 16.04
C LEU A 76 -0.20 15.60 17.36
N PHE A 77 0.86 16.38 17.32
CA PHE A 77 1.44 17.06 18.47
C PHE A 77 1.38 18.58 18.37
N TYR A 78 1.46 19.24 19.52
CA TYR A 78 1.46 20.69 19.61
C TYR A 78 2.88 21.25 19.51
N SER A 79 3.12 22.16 18.56
CA SER A 79 4.39 22.86 18.39
C SER A 79 5.57 21.90 18.20
N ASN A 80 6.34 21.61 19.24
CA ASN A 80 7.48 20.69 19.22
C ASN A 80 7.40 19.67 20.38
N LEU A 81 6.22 19.48 20.94
CA LEU A 81 5.96 18.69 22.14
C LEU A 81 5.50 17.27 21.84
N TYR A 82 6.10 16.59 20.85
CA TYR A 82 5.72 15.22 20.47
C TYR A 82 5.87 14.19 21.60
N ASN A 83 6.69 14.46 22.63
CA ASN A 83 6.77 13.63 23.84
C ASN A 83 5.73 13.98 24.91
N ASP A 84 5.15 15.18 24.84
CA ASP A 84 4.53 15.84 26.00
C ASP A 84 3.09 16.35 25.76
N ASP A 85 2.66 16.53 24.51
CA ASP A 85 1.33 17.07 24.20
C ASP A 85 0.87 16.69 22.79
N SER A 86 0.14 15.57 22.71
CA SER A 86 -0.38 15.01 21.47
C SER A 86 -1.85 14.61 21.58
N ILE A 87 -2.50 14.44 20.44
CA ILE A 87 -3.87 13.95 20.28
C ILE A 87 -3.94 12.98 19.09
N ILE A 88 -4.90 12.06 19.08
CA ILE A 88 -5.30 11.33 17.88
C ILE A 88 -6.42 12.12 17.18
N VAL A 89 -6.42 12.12 15.87
CA VAL A 89 -7.52 12.60 15.03
C VAL A 89 -7.86 11.49 14.04
N VAL A 90 -9.15 11.18 13.94
CA VAL A 90 -9.69 10.26 12.94
C VAL A 90 -10.36 11.08 11.85
N LEU A 91 -9.93 10.87 10.61
CA LEU A 91 -10.42 11.57 9.42
C LEU A 91 -11.16 10.57 8.54
N ASN A 92 -12.27 10.98 7.91
CA ASN A 92 -12.86 10.23 6.82
C ASN A 92 -11.88 10.23 5.64
N GLY A 93 -11.55 9.05 5.09
CA GLY A 93 -10.58 8.91 4.01
C GLY A 93 -11.03 9.56 2.69
N ALA A 94 -12.34 9.69 2.45
CA ALA A 94 -12.90 10.43 1.31
C ALA A 94 -12.78 11.97 1.44
N GLY A 95 -12.33 12.47 2.60
CA GLY A 95 -12.27 13.90 2.88
C GLY A 95 -13.64 14.57 2.98
N ASP A 96 -13.69 15.90 2.86
CA ASP A 96 -14.93 16.70 2.99
C ASP A 96 -15.68 16.94 1.66
N GLY A 97 -15.20 16.34 0.56
CA GLY A 97 -15.73 16.54 -0.79
C GLY A 97 -15.45 17.93 -1.40
N ALA A 98 -14.67 18.78 -0.72
CA ALA A 98 -14.27 20.12 -1.15
C ALA A 98 -12.74 20.31 -1.19
N GLY A 99 -11.99 19.21 -1.11
CA GLY A 99 -10.52 19.19 -1.11
C GLY A 99 -9.90 19.38 0.28
N GLY A 100 -10.69 19.34 1.35
CA GLY A 100 -10.25 19.32 2.74
C GLY A 100 -10.49 17.97 3.41
N GLY A 101 -10.04 17.82 4.66
CA GLY A 101 -10.35 16.63 5.46
C GLY A 101 -11.59 16.81 6.33
N GLU A 102 -12.37 15.74 6.50
CA GLU A 102 -13.49 15.65 7.43
C GLU A 102 -13.04 14.95 8.72
N ILE A 103 -13.19 15.62 9.86
CA ILE A 103 -12.87 15.03 11.17
C ILE A 103 -14.08 14.27 11.69
N LEU A 104 -13.92 12.98 11.95
CA LEU A 104 -14.92 12.17 12.64
C LEU A 104 -14.89 12.44 14.14
N PHE A 105 -13.72 12.26 14.76
CA PHE A 105 -13.50 12.55 16.18
C PHE A 105 -12.02 12.73 16.53
N THR A 106 -11.74 13.06 17.79
CA THR A 106 -10.38 13.21 18.34
C THR A 106 -10.24 12.46 19.64
N ILE A 107 -9.04 11.99 19.98
CA ILE A 107 -8.72 11.47 21.32
C ILE A 107 -7.60 12.32 21.93
N PRO A 108 -7.83 13.03 23.05
CA PRO A 108 -9.11 13.19 23.76
C PRO A 108 -10.18 13.96 22.97
N SER A 109 -11.45 13.76 23.31
CA SER A 109 -12.59 14.45 22.68
C SER A 109 -13.26 15.42 23.65
N ALA A 110 -14.21 16.23 23.17
CA ALA A 110 -15.04 17.04 24.06
C ALA A 110 -15.99 16.19 24.94
N ALA A 111 -16.34 14.97 24.48
CA ALA A 111 -17.19 14.04 25.20
C ALA A 111 -16.41 13.21 26.24
N ASP A 112 -15.13 12.92 25.96
CA ASP A 112 -14.17 12.36 26.91
C ASP A 112 -12.88 13.20 26.98
N PRO A 113 -12.91 14.34 27.69
CA PRO A 113 -11.74 15.21 27.83
C PRO A 113 -10.67 14.63 28.77
N THR A 114 -10.97 13.53 29.45
CA THR A 114 -10.09 12.86 30.40
C THR A 114 -9.33 11.68 29.81
N ALA A 115 -9.66 11.28 28.58
CA ALA A 115 -8.93 10.30 27.81
C ALA A 115 -7.41 10.53 27.90
N PRO A 116 -6.62 9.48 28.16
CA PRO A 116 -5.16 9.60 28.16
C PRO A 116 -4.66 10.00 26.77
N LYS A 117 -3.73 10.97 26.72
CA LYS A 117 -3.14 11.41 25.46
C LYS A 117 -2.23 10.33 24.85
N PRO A 118 -2.13 10.24 23.51
CA PRO A 118 -1.19 9.35 22.84
C PRO A 118 0.26 9.85 22.95
N PHE A 119 1.23 8.96 22.78
CA PHE A 119 2.61 9.33 22.53
C PHE A 119 2.78 9.81 21.08
N GLY A 120 3.27 11.04 20.87
CA GLY A 120 3.24 11.72 19.56
C GLY A 120 4.17 11.17 18.48
N GLY A 121 5.06 10.24 18.84
CA GLY A 121 6.04 9.67 17.93
C GLY A 121 5.85 8.17 17.68
N ALA A 122 4.64 7.65 17.94
CA ALA A 122 4.26 6.26 17.71
C ALA A 122 3.00 6.19 16.86
N ALA A 123 2.99 5.26 15.90
CA ALA A 123 1.76 4.89 15.20
C ALA A 123 0.75 4.26 16.17
N VAL A 124 -0.51 4.20 15.75
CA VAL A 124 -1.55 3.42 16.43
C VAL A 124 -1.65 2.04 15.76
N ALA A 125 -2.50 1.17 16.29
CA ALA A 125 -2.97 -0.01 15.59
C ALA A 125 -4.50 -0.11 15.63
N LEU A 126 -5.08 -0.77 14.64
CA LEU A 126 -6.52 -1.00 14.49
C LEU A 126 -6.84 -2.48 14.50
N ALA A 127 -7.89 -2.86 15.22
CA ALA A 127 -8.52 -4.18 15.18
C ALA A 127 -9.91 -4.10 15.83
N ASN A 128 -10.76 -5.07 15.52
CA ASN A 128 -12.08 -5.21 16.13
C ASN A 128 -12.00 -6.06 17.41
N PHE A 129 -12.21 -5.45 18.57
CA PHE A 129 -12.17 -6.07 19.90
C PHE A 129 -13.56 -6.40 20.45
N ASP A 130 -14.64 -6.10 19.73
CA ASP A 130 -15.99 -6.46 20.13
C ASP A 130 -16.87 -6.94 18.96
N ASP A 131 -18.19 -6.76 19.06
CA ASP A 131 -19.17 -7.35 18.13
C ASP A 131 -19.74 -6.31 17.14
N ASP A 132 -19.15 -5.11 17.07
CA ASP A 132 -19.60 -4.05 16.17
C ASP A 132 -18.77 -3.94 14.87
N PRO A 133 -19.26 -3.21 13.85
CA PRO A 133 -18.54 -3.09 12.58
C PRO A 133 -17.24 -2.28 12.59
N GLY A 134 -17.06 -1.41 13.59
CA GLY A 134 -15.94 -0.48 13.64
C GLY A 134 -14.64 -1.15 14.09
N LEU A 135 -13.54 -0.44 13.89
CA LEU A 135 -12.22 -0.85 14.38
C LEU A 135 -11.82 0.01 15.58
N GLU A 136 -11.50 -0.63 16.70
CA GLU A 136 -10.97 0.05 17.88
C GLU A 136 -9.53 0.49 17.68
N ILE A 137 -9.15 1.55 18.40
CA ILE A 137 -7.85 2.18 18.29
C ILE A 137 -6.97 1.78 19.47
N VAL A 138 -5.93 1.00 19.19
CA VAL A 138 -4.90 0.64 20.16
C VAL A 138 -3.73 1.61 20.06
N TYR A 139 -3.38 2.27 21.16
CA TYR A 139 -2.28 3.25 21.12
C TYR A 139 -1.46 3.31 22.40
N ASN A 140 -0.18 3.69 22.23
CA ASN A 140 0.70 3.97 23.35
C ASN A 140 0.32 5.27 24.06
N VAL A 141 0.12 5.18 25.37
CA VAL A 141 -0.25 6.32 26.20
C VAL A 141 0.98 7.16 26.52
N GLN A 142 0.82 8.48 26.45
CA GLN A 142 1.82 9.46 26.83
C GLN A 142 2.28 9.23 28.28
N GLY A 143 3.60 9.13 28.49
CA GLY A 143 4.19 8.85 29.81
C GLY A 143 4.31 7.36 30.15
N GLY A 144 3.67 6.50 29.36
CA GLY A 144 3.73 5.05 29.42
C GLY A 144 2.35 4.40 29.59
N GLY A 145 2.16 3.29 28.88
CA GLY A 145 0.97 2.46 28.92
C GLY A 145 0.45 2.14 27.54
N VAL A 146 -0.63 1.38 27.49
CA VAL A 146 -1.40 1.09 26.27
C VAL A 146 -2.90 1.20 26.59
N ARG A 147 -3.68 1.58 25.58
CA ARG A 147 -5.14 1.71 25.66
C ARG A 147 -5.76 1.17 24.37
N ILE A 148 -6.87 0.47 24.50
CA ILE A 148 -7.83 0.09 23.47
C ILE A 148 -9.01 1.06 23.63
N ALA A 149 -9.06 2.09 22.78
CA ALA A 149 -10.16 3.04 22.76
C ALA A 149 -11.24 2.57 21.80
N ASP A 150 -12.49 2.82 22.19
CA ASP A 150 -13.68 2.56 21.38
C ASP A 150 -13.61 3.24 20.00
N ASN A 151 -14.40 2.75 19.05
CA ASN A 151 -14.45 3.22 17.67
C ASN A 151 -14.99 4.66 17.50
N ASP A 152 -15.53 5.27 18.57
CA ASP A 152 -15.89 6.69 18.64
C ASP A 152 -14.91 7.53 19.50
N GLY A 153 -13.88 6.87 20.04
CA GLY A 153 -12.85 7.43 20.91
C GLY A 153 -13.28 7.69 22.35
N ILE A 154 -14.49 7.28 22.75
CA ILE A 154 -15.08 7.50 24.09
C ILE A 154 -15.02 6.20 24.90
N GLY A 155 -14.29 6.21 26.01
CA GLY A 155 -14.17 5.02 26.84
C GLY A 155 -13.19 3.98 26.30
N ASP A 156 -13.19 2.81 26.92
CA ASP A 156 -12.23 1.72 26.67
C ASP A 156 -13.00 0.43 26.38
N VAL A 157 -12.51 -0.39 25.45
CA VAL A 157 -13.11 -1.68 25.07
C VAL A 157 -12.35 -2.84 25.70
N CYS A 158 -13.08 -3.86 26.16
CA CYS A 158 -12.57 -5.15 26.65
C CYS A 158 -13.71 -6.17 26.76
N ASP A 159 -13.40 -7.45 26.99
CA ASP A 159 -14.41 -8.49 27.19
C ASP A 159 -15.04 -8.45 28.58
N SER A 160 -15.94 -7.50 28.76
CA SER A 160 -16.69 -7.33 30.01
C SER A 160 -17.69 -8.45 30.29
N VAL A 161 -17.99 -9.31 29.30
CA VAL A 161 -18.92 -10.44 29.43
C VAL A 161 -18.27 -11.57 30.21
N ASN A 162 -17.07 -11.99 29.81
CA ASN A 162 -16.34 -13.06 30.48
C ASN A 162 -15.42 -12.53 31.61
N TYR A 163 -15.00 -11.26 31.52
CA TYR A 163 -14.11 -10.60 32.49
C TYR A 163 -14.74 -9.30 33.02
N PRO A 164 -15.72 -9.35 33.94
CA PRO A 164 -16.50 -8.18 34.40
C PRO A 164 -15.71 -7.06 35.11
N GLY A 165 -14.41 -7.25 35.32
CA GLY A 165 -13.50 -6.26 35.89
C GLY A 165 -12.41 -5.79 34.93
N CYS A 166 -12.45 -6.22 33.67
CA CYS A 166 -11.48 -5.81 32.67
C CYS A 166 -11.52 -4.31 32.46
N THR A 167 -10.38 -3.76 32.05
CA THR A 167 -10.30 -2.41 31.50
C THR A 167 -9.48 -2.45 30.23
N GLY A 168 -9.92 -1.77 29.18
CA GLY A 168 -9.16 -1.60 27.94
C GLY A 168 -7.96 -0.67 28.08
N SER A 169 -7.35 -0.57 29.25
CA SER A 169 -6.15 0.25 29.47
C SER A 169 -5.22 -0.32 30.54
N ARG A 170 -3.92 -0.10 30.33
CA ARG A 170 -2.86 -0.47 31.26
C ARG A 170 -1.80 0.63 31.32
N PHE A 171 -1.66 1.27 32.48
CA PHE A 171 -0.73 2.40 32.70
C PHE A 171 0.55 2.02 33.47
N SER A 172 0.73 0.74 33.82
CA SER A 172 1.88 0.27 34.62
C SER A 172 2.48 -1.02 34.06
N GLY A 173 3.82 -1.06 34.00
CA GLY A 173 4.62 -2.14 33.41
C GLY A 173 5.91 -1.56 32.81
N ALA A 174 7.02 -2.29 32.89
CA ALA A 174 8.33 -1.77 32.52
C ALA A 174 8.53 -1.84 31.00
N SER A 175 8.44 -0.67 30.32
CA SER A 175 9.05 -0.34 28.99
C SER A 175 8.12 0.32 27.95
N TYR A 176 6.96 0.88 28.34
CA TYR A 176 6.03 1.55 27.40
C TYR A 176 6.45 2.96 26.93
N ARG A 177 7.75 3.31 26.93
CA ARG A 177 8.23 4.64 26.55
C ARG A 177 9.05 4.58 25.26
N HIS A 178 8.61 5.32 24.24
CA HIS A 178 9.31 5.53 22.97
C HIS A 178 9.34 4.34 22.00
N ILE A 179 8.23 3.61 21.89
CA ILE A 179 8.03 2.57 20.86
C ILE A 179 7.56 3.28 19.59
N HIS A 180 8.49 3.73 18.76
CA HIS A 180 8.16 4.59 17.62
C HIS A 180 7.27 3.91 16.55
N GLY A 181 7.25 2.58 16.51
CA GLY A 181 6.32 1.84 15.66
C GLY A 181 4.95 1.59 16.28
N GLY A 182 4.71 1.99 17.53
CA GLY A 182 3.42 1.73 18.16
C GLY A 182 3.21 0.27 18.59
N PRO A 183 1.98 -0.08 18.99
CA PRO A 183 1.58 -1.46 19.26
C PRO A 183 1.43 -2.27 17.97
N SER A 184 1.53 -3.59 18.08
CA SER A 184 1.14 -4.55 17.04
C SER A 184 -0.03 -5.40 17.54
N ILE A 185 -0.84 -5.93 16.63
CA ILE A 185 -2.02 -6.74 16.93
C ILE A 185 -1.93 -8.08 16.20
N ALA A 186 -2.28 -9.15 16.89
CA ALA A 186 -2.42 -10.51 16.35
C ALA A 186 -3.34 -11.31 17.29
N ASP A 187 -3.99 -12.37 16.81
CA ASP A 187 -4.66 -13.35 17.67
C ASP A 187 -3.61 -14.42 18.03
N LEU A 188 -3.11 -14.39 19.26
CA LEU A 188 -1.96 -15.20 19.68
C LEU A 188 -2.37 -16.54 20.31
N ASP A 189 -3.60 -16.66 20.77
CA ASP A 189 -4.15 -17.87 21.39
C ASP A 189 -5.26 -18.55 20.58
N HIS A 190 -5.60 -17.97 19.44
CA HIS A 190 -6.57 -18.46 18.47
C HIS A 190 -7.97 -18.58 19.08
N ASP A 191 -8.38 -17.60 19.89
CA ASP A 191 -9.71 -17.55 20.51
C ASP A 191 -10.69 -16.58 19.83
N GLY A 192 -10.21 -15.79 18.86
CA GLY A 192 -10.98 -14.83 18.08
C GLY A 192 -10.99 -13.41 18.65
N MET A 193 -10.44 -13.19 19.84
CA MET A 193 -10.18 -11.87 20.39
C MET A 193 -8.77 -11.41 19.98
N PRO A 194 -8.60 -10.22 19.37
CA PRO A 194 -7.27 -9.73 19.07
C PRO A 194 -6.43 -9.48 20.33
N ASP A 195 -5.14 -9.80 20.29
CA ASP A 195 -4.20 -9.54 21.36
C ASP A 195 -3.27 -8.37 21.07
N VAL A 196 -2.75 -7.75 22.13
CA VAL A 196 -1.94 -6.53 22.02
C VAL A 196 -0.48 -6.81 22.33
N ILE A 197 0.38 -6.53 21.37
CA ILE A 197 1.83 -6.67 21.49
C ILE A 197 2.47 -5.29 21.60
N VAL A 198 3.26 -5.10 22.66
CA VAL A 198 4.01 -3.86 22.91
C VAL A 198 5.44 -4.23 23.29
N ALA A 199 6.36 -4.13 22.33
CA ALA A 199 7.67 -4.80 22.41
C ALA A 199 7.49 -6.30 22.70
N CYS A 200 8.29 -6.92 23.58
CA CYS A 200 8.07 -8.34 23.97
C CYS A 200 7.09 -8.51 25.15
N HIS A 201 6.08 -7.65 25.21
CA HIS A 201 4.94 -7.85 26.11
C HIS A 201 3.72 -8.17 25.25
N ALA A 202 3.21 -9.40 25.35
CA ALA A 202 1.97 -9.81 24.71
C ALA A 202 0.87 -9.90 25.75
N LEU A 203 -0.12 -9.04 25.59
CA LEU A 203 -1.25 -8.86 26.50
C LEU A 203 -2.47 -9.52 25.87
N ASN A 204 -3.17 -10.35 26.64
CA ASN A 204 -4.42 -10.95 26.17
C ASN A 204 -5.49 -9.86 26.00
N GLY A 205 -6.12 -9.82 24.82
CA GLY A 205 -7.09 -8.80 24.43
C GLY A 205 -8.33 -8.73 25.31
N HIS A 206 -8.76 -9.86 25.87
CA HIS A 206 -9.94 -9.91 26.73
C HIS A 206 -9.80 -9.01 27.97
N ASP A 207 -8.60 -8.92 28.54
CA ASP A 207 -8.31 -8.03 29.67
C ASP A 207 -6.83 -7.64 29.75
N ILE A 208 -6.46 -6.65 28.93
CA ILE A 208 -5.08 -6.12 28.92
C ILE A 208 -4.64 -5.52 30.27
N SER A 209 -5.58 -5.23 31.18
CA SER A 209 -5.28 -4.67 32.49
C SER A 209 -4.74 -5.71 33.49
N ASN A 210 -4.95 -6.99 33.21
CA ASN A 210 -4.63 -8.08 34.12
C ASN A 210 -3.32 -8.78 33.75
N PRO A 211 -2.20 -8.51 34.46
CA PRO A 211 -0.91 -9.11 34.15
C PRO A 211 -0.86 -10.64 34.33
N ALA A 212 -1.87 -11.24 34.98
CA ALA A 212 -1.95 -12.69 35.10
C ALA A 212 -2.41 -13.38 33.81
N MET A 213 -2.92 -12.62 32.84
CA MET A 213 -3.35 -13.12 31.52
C MET A 213 -2.31 -12.85 30.43
N ASP A 214 -1.27 -12.06 30.70
CA ASP A 214 -0.19 -11.80 29.74
C ASP A 214 0.44 -13.11 29.26
N PHE A 215 0.56 -13.27 27.94
CA PHE A 215 1.21 -14.44 27.36
C PHE A 215 2.72 -14.37 27.52
N VAL A 216 3.29 -13.17 27.30
CA VAL A 216 4.74 -12.92 27.33
C VAL A 216 5.03 -11.63 28.09
N ASP A 217 6.02 -11.67 28.98
CA ASP A 217 6.52 -10.52 29.74
C ASP A 217 8.05 -10.58 29.82
N VAL A 218 8.72 -10.32 28.70
CA VAL A 218 10.19 -10.38 28.59
C VAL A 218 10.78 -8.97 28.55
N ALA A 219 11.63 -8.67 29.54
CA ALA A 219 12.33 -7.39 29.62
C ALA A 219 13.54 -7.32 28.67
N GLY A 220 13.87 -6.11 28.22
CA GLY A 220 15.09 -5.84 27.45
C GLY A 220 14.97 -6.08 25.94
N CYS A 221 13.74 -6.20 25.45
CA CYS A 221 13.51 -6.30 24.02
C CYS A 221 13.71 -4.98 23.25
N GLY A 222 13.86 -5.13 21.94
CA GLY A 222 14.03 -4.09 20.94
C GLY A 222 12.91 -3.05 20.89
N ARG A 223 13.13 -2.04 20.04
CA ARG A 223 12.22 -0.88 19.88
C ARG A 223 10.89 -1.25 19.21
N ASN A 224 10.89 -2.30 18.41
CA ASN A 224 9.72 -2.85 17.73
C ASN A 224 9.85 -4.38 17.65
N THR A 225 8.72 -5.04 17.43
CA THR A 225 8.64 -6.48 17.27
C THR A 225 7.82 -6.85 16.05
N ALA A 226 8.16 -7.97 15.43
CA ALA A 226 7.30 -8.67 14.48
C ALA A 226 6.60 -9.84 15.18
N VAL A 227 5.52 -10.33 14.57
CA VAL A 227 4.82 -11.55 14.97
C VAL A 227 4.81 -12.48 13.76
N ALA A 228 5.22 -13.73 13.93
CA ALA A 228 5.23 -14.74 12.86
C ALA A 228 5.43 -16.15 13.46
N ASP A 229 4.78 -17.17 12.92
CA ASP A 229 5.08 -18.58 13.24
C ASP A 229 6.33 -19.06 12.46
N LEU A 230 7.51 -18.84 13.04
CA LEU A 230 8.79 -19.04 12.35
C LEU A 230 9.09 -20.52 12.08
N ASN A 231 8.51 -21.41 12.89
CA ASN A 231 8.79 -22.85 12.85
C ASN A 231 7.61 -23.70 12.34
N MET A 232 6.50 -23.06 11.98
CA MET A 232 5.27 -23.66 11.44
C MET A 232 4.64 -24.70 12.37
N ASP A 233 4.69 -24.48 13.68
CA ASP A 233 4.04 -25.37 14.67
C ASP A 233 2.62 -24.93 15.05
N GLY A 234 2.14 -23.83 14.47
CA GLY A 234 0.85 -23.23 14.72
C GLY A 234 0.82 -22.31 15.95
N LYS A 235 1.98 -21.91 16.48
CA LYS A 235 2.10 -20.92 17.54
C LYS A 235 3.01 -19.78 17.09
N PRO A 236 2.53 -18.53 17.06
CA PRO A 236 3.35 -17.43 16.62
C PRO A 236 4.48 -17.12 17.61
N GLU A 237 5.61 -16.67 17.09
CA GLU A 237 6.68 -16.04 17.85
C GLU A 237 6.53 -14.51 17.86
N ILE A 238 6.98 -13.89 18.96
CA ILE A 238 7.30 -12.46 19.01
C ILE A 238 8.80 -12.30 18.79
N ILE A 239 9.18 -11.44 17.83
CA ILE A 239 10.56 -11.31 17.33
C ILE A 239 11.09 -9.89 17.49
N ASP A 240 12.29 -9.71 18.07
CA ASP A 240 12.97 -8.41 18.17
C ASP A 240 14.42 -8.44 17.63
N ALA A 241 14.79 -9.47 16.86
CA ALA A 241 16.15 -9.82 16.41
C ALA A 241 17.07 -10.46 17.45
N ASN A 242 16.96 -10.12 18.73
CA ASN A 242 17.75 -10.74 19.80
C ASN A 242 17.05 -11.96 20.40
N HIS A 243 15.73 -11.97 20.33
CA HIS A 243 14.84 -12.98 20.86
C HIS A 243 13.79 -13.35 19.80
N ALA A 244 13.46 -14.62 19.76
CA ALA A 244 12.16 -15.10 19.30
C ALA A 244 11.52 -15.89 20.45
N ILE A 245 10.31 -15.48 20.82
CA ILE A 245 9.59 -16.05 21.95
C ILE A 245 8.28 -16.61 21.44
N THR A 246 8.17 -17.94 21.45
CA THR A 246 6.94 -18.66 21.11
C THR A 246 5.86 -18.32 22.12
N VAL A 247 4.72 -17.88 21.62
CA VAL A 247 3.53 -17.64 22.42
C VAL A 247 2.78 -18.97 22.56
N ASP A 248 2.69 -19.48 23.78
CA ASP A 248 1.86 -20.64 24.09
C ASP A 248 0.93 -20.27 25.25
N PRO A 249 -0.39 -20.21 25.02
CA PRO A 249 -1.38 -19.87 26.05
C PRO A 249 -1.34 -20.83 27.25
N LEU A 250 -0.80 -22.04 27.05
CA LEU A 250 -0.64 -23.04 28.10
C LEU A 250 0.66 -22.88 28.90
N VAL A 251 1.58 -22.01 28.47
CA VAL A 251 2.89 -21.75 29.09
C VAL A 251 3.06 -20.24 29.35
N PRO A 252 2.58 -19.74 30.51
CA PRO A 252 2.69 -18.32 30.84
C PRO A 252 4.15 -17.82 30.84
N GLY A 253 4.37 -16.66 30.25
CA GLY A 253 5.68 -16.01 30.10
C GLY A 253 6.39 -16.32 28.78
N GLY A 254 5.79 -17.14 27.91
CA GLY A 254 6.35 -17.54 26.62
C GLY A 254 7.47 -18.57 26.74
N THR A 255 7.74 -19.25 25.62
CA THR A 255 8.89 -20.16 25.50
C THR A 255 9.90 -19.56 24.55
N ASN A 256 11.13 -19.36 25.01
CA ASN A 256 12.19 -18.85 24.14
C ASN A 256 12.52 -19.87 23.04
N LEU A 257 12.23 -19.55 21.79
CA LEU A 257 12.62 -20.35 20.63
C LEU A 257 14.14 -20.24 20.45
N TRP A 258 14.63 -18.99 20.40
CA TRP A 258 16.06 -18.71 20.42
C TRP A 258 16.35 -17.34 21.04
N THR A 259 17.55 -17.23 21.60
CA THR A 259 18.15 -15.95 21.98
C THR A 259 19.54 -15.91 21.37
N VAL A 260 19.85 -14.84 20.63
CA VAL A 260 21.17 -14.69 20.04
C VAL A 260 22.10 -13.89 20.95
N SER A 261 23.34 -14.35 21.05
CA SER A 261 24.41 -13.69 21.83
C SER A 261 25.53 -13.20 20.92
N ASN A 262 25.23 -12.92 19.66
CA ASN A 262 26.15 -12.47 18.62
C ASN A 262 26.49 -10.96 18.72
N GLY A 263 25.88 -10.23 19.65
CA GLY A 263 26.12 -8.80 19.86
C GLY A 263 25.36 -7.89 18.89
N VAL A 264 24.41 -8.44 18.13
CA VAL A 264 23.44 -7.65 17.35
C VAL A 264 22.59 -6.84 18.33
N ALA A 265 22.34 -5.59 18.00
CA ALA A 265 21.43 -4.74 18.76
C ALA A 265 20.09 -4.70 18.02
N SER A 266 19.02 -4.97 18.76
CA SER A 266 17.64 -4.95 18.31
C SER A 266 17.18 -3.52 18.00
N SER A 267 16.52 -3.34 16.86
CA SER A 267 15.83 -2.08 16.54
C SER A 267 14.50 -2.38 15.85
N PHE A 268 14.44 -2.24 14.53
CA PHE A 268 13.28 -2.61 13.73
C PHE A 268 13.56 -3.91 12.99
N VAL A 269 12.51 -4.71 12.85
CA VAL A 269 12.57 -6.02 12.22
C VAL A 269 11.49 -6.18 11.15
N ALA A 270 11.77 -7.06 10.20
CA ALA A 270 10.82 -7.61 9.23
C ALA A 270 11.07 -9.12 9.10
N VAL A 271 10.04 -9.87 8.71
CA VAL A 271 10.09 -11.31 8.49
C VAL A 271 9.75 -11.59 7.03
N ALA A 272 10.62 -12.31 6.33
CA ALA A 272 10.45 -12.66 4.92
C ALA A 272 11.32 -13.88 4.57
N ASP A 273 10.97 -14.62 3.53
CA ASP A 273 11.81 -15.66 2.93
C ASP A 273 12.81 -14.98 1.98
N ILE A 274 13.97 -14.61 2.51
CA ILE A 274 15.01 -13.91 1.76
C ILE A 274 15.88 -14.90 1.00
N PHE A 275 16.12 -16.08 1.58
CA PHE A 275 16.94 -17.13 1.01
C PHE A 275 16.12 -18.42 0.82
N PRO A 276 15.41 -18.60 -0.31
CA PRO A 276 14.54 -19.76 -0.55
C PRO A 276 15.22 -21.14 -0.48
N GLY A 277 16.56 -21.18 -0.49
CA GLY A 277 17.35 -22.39 -0.27
C GLY A 277 17.53 -22.80 1.20
N ILE A 278 17.15 -21.94 2.14
CA ILE A 278 17.17 -22.16 3.59
C ILE A 278 15.71 -22.41 4.03
N PRO A 279 15.42 -23.47 4.79
CA PRO A 279 14.05 -23.72 5.23
C PRO A 279 13.53 -22.67 6.21
N GLY A 280 12.32 -22.16 5.93
CA GLY A 280 11.62 -21.19 6.79
C GLY A 280 11.98 -19.74 6.45
N PRO A 281 11.42 -18.76 7.17
CA PRO A 281 11.69 -17.36 6.92
C PRO A 281 13.01 -16.91 7.56
N GLU A 282 13.50 -15.76 7.11
CA GLU A 282 14.52 -14.98 7.76
C GLU A 282 13.95 -13.79 8.54
N VAL A 283 14.73 -13.37 9.54
CA VAL A 283 14.51 -12.15 10.31
C VAL A 283 15.52 -11.10 9.84
N VAL A 284 15.02 -10.04 9.22
CA VAL A 284 15.80 -8.87 8.83
C VAL A 284 15.84 -7.89 9.99
N ASN A 285 17.02 -7.43 10.38
CA ASN A 285 17.21 -6.42 11.42
C ASN A 285 18.14 -5.31 10.93
N VAL A 286 17.73 -4.07 11.15
CA VAL A 286 18.50 -2.88 10.79
C VAL A 286 18.85 -2.09 12.04
N TYR A 287 20.15 -2.01 12.34
CA TYR A 287 20.68 -1.09 13.36
C TYR A 287 22.18 -0.83 13.15
N ASN A 288 22.55 0.35 12.66
CA ASN A 288 23.87 0.76 12.15
C ASN A 288 24.39 -0.02 10.93
N SER A 289 23.91 -1.24 10.75
CA SER A 289 24.19 -2.17 9.66
C SER A 289 22.95 -3.03 9.39
N LEU A 290 22.92 -3.69 8.23
CA LEU A 290 21.95 -4.74 7.94
C LEU A 290 22.43 -6.09 8.52
N PHE A 291 21.52 -6.80 9.17
CA PHE A 291 21.70 -8.17 9.65
C PHE A 291 20.54 -9.04 9.18
N ILE A 292 20.83 -10.28 8.80
CA ILE A 292 19.81 -11.28 8.46
C ILE A 292 20.08 -12.55 9.24
N MET A 293 19.07 -13.07 9.92
CA MET A 293 19.14 -14.28 10.73
C MET A 293 18.15 -15.32 10.23
N ASP A 294 18.50 -16.58 10.35
CA ASP A 294 17.58 -17.71 10.16
C ASP A 294 16.47 -17.64 11.23
N GLY A 295 15.21 -17.58 10.81
CA GLY A 295 14.07 -17.38 11.69
C GLY A 295 13.80 -18.55 12.64
N GLN A 296 14.18 -19.77 12.28
CA GLN A 296 13.94 -20.94 13.13
C GLN A 296 14.99 -21.10 14.23
N THR A 297 16.23 -20.66 13.98
CA THR A 297 17.38 -20.97 14.84
C THR A 297 18.05 -19.73 15.43
N GLY A 298 17.79 -18.54 14.90
CA GLY A 298 18.52 -17.31 15.21
C GLY A 298 19.96 -17.30 14.69
N THR A 299 20.34 -18.25 13.83
CA THR A 299 21.70 -18.28 13.27
C THR A 299 21.93 -17.04 12.41
N LEU A 300 23.02 -16.30 12.65
CA LEU A 300 23.38 -15.16 11.81
C LEU A 300 23.78 -15.65 10.41
N LEU A 301 23.03 -15.22 9.40
CA LEU A 301 23.29 -15.55 7.99
C LEU A 301 24.13 -14.45 7.33
N VAL A 302 23.72 -13.19 7.50
CA VAL A 302 24.39 -12.00 6.93
C VAL A 302 24.77 -11.03 8.04
N GLY A 303 26.04 -10.63 8.07
CA GLY A 303 26.63 -9.72 9.04
C GLY A 303 28.02 -10.20 9.50
N PRO A 304 28.75 -9.44 10.33
CA PRO A 304 30.02 -9.90 10.89
C PRO A 304 29.87 -11.22 11.66
N GLY A 305 30.53 -12.28 11.21
CA GLY A 305 30.40 -13.64 11.72
C GLY A 305 29.25 -14.46 11.11
N GLY A 306 28.59 -13.94 10.07
CA GLY A 306 27.50 -14.60 9.36
C GLY A 306 27.94 -15.84 8.57
N THR A 307 27.04 -16.80 8.45
CA THR A 307 27.33 -18.09 7.79
C THR A 307 27.28 -18.04 6.26
N LEU A 308 26.47 -17.14 5.68
CA LEU A 308 26.42 -16.89 4.23
C LEU A 308 27.36 -15.73 3.85
N VAL A 309 27.24 -14.62 4.58
CA VAL A 309 28.02 -13.40 4.34
C VAL A 309 28.65 -12.95 5.65
N ASP A 310 29.93 -13.28 5.84
CA ASP A 310 30.78 -12.76 6.92
C ASP A 310 31.35 -11.40 6.53
N PHE A 311 30.49 -10.39 6.51
CA PHE A 311 30.86 -9.02 6.18
C PHE A 311 29.96 -8.01 6.88
N ASN A 312 30.48 -6.80 7.11
CA ASN A 312 29.66 -5.72 7.63
C ASN A 312 28.90 -5.04 6.48
N ILE A 313 27.61 -5.32 6.34
CA ILE A 313 26.73 -4.66 5.36
C ILE A 313 26.37 -3.27 5.90
N VAL A 314 27.02 -2.25 5.35
CA VAL A 314 26.91 -0.86 5.82
C VAL A 314 25.62 -0.20 5.33
N ILE A 315 25.11 0.75 6.11
CA ILE A 315 24.12 1.74 5.65
C ILE A 315 24.89 2.91 5.00
N PRO A 316 24.78 3.12 3.68
CA PRO A 316 25.35 4.29 3.01
C PRO A 316 24.86 5.59 3.68
N GLY A 317 25.69 6.64 3.67
CA GLY A 317 25.37 7.86 4.41
C GLY A 317 25.43 7.75 5.96
N THR A 318 25.69 6.57 6.54
CA THR A 318 25.72 6.27 8.00
C THR A 318 24.36 6.41 8.69
N GLY A 319 24.29 6.28 10.02
CA GLY A 319 23.04 6.42 10.79
C GLY A 319 22.63 5.12 11.47
N ASN A 320 21.50 5.14 12.19
CA ASN A 320 20.97 3.94 12.85
C ASN A 320 20.23 3.03 11.87
N GLY A 321 19.61 3.58 10.83
CA GLY A 321 18.76 2.82 9.93
C GLY A 321 17.32 2.82 10.39
N GLY A 322 16.41 3.05 9.44
CA GLY A 322 14.98 2.96 9.64
C GLY A 322 14.42 1.55 9.72
N ALA A 323 13.11 1.46 9.75
CA ALA A 323 12.44 0.18 9.71
C ALA A 323 12.68 -0.50 8.35
N PRO A 324 13.07 -1.80 8.32
CA PRO A 324 13.28 -2.49 7.06
C PRO A 324 11.95 -2.66 6.33
N THR A 325 11.99 -2.42 5.02
CA THR A 325 10.91 -2.69 4.07
C THR A 325 11.38 -3.81 3.16
N VAL A 326 10.49 -4.76 2.88
CA VAL A 326 10.81 -5.96 2.09
C VAL A 326 9.79 -6.09 0.96
N ALA A 327 10.26 -6.24 -0.27
CA ALA A 327 9.45 -6.33 -1.48
C ALA A 327 10.30 -6.84 -2.65
N ASP A 328 9.69 -7.14 -3.79
CA ASP A 328 10.41 -7.33 -5.05
C ASP A 328 10.66 -5.95 -5.67
N PHE A 329 11.91 -5.46 -5.63
CA PHE A 329 12.25 -4.11 -6.08
C PHE A 329 12.67 -4.09 -7.55
N ASP A 330 13.21 -5.19 -8.08
CA ASP A 330 13.73 -5.24 -9.44
C ASP A 330 13.00 -6.19 -10.40
N GLY A 331 11.91 -6.80 -9.95
CA GLY A 331 10.95 -7.58 -10.72
C GLY A 331 11.43 -9.00 -11.02
N ASP A 332 12.40 -9.53 -10.26
CA ASP A 332 12.97 -10.87 -10.49
C ASP A 332 12.24 -11.99 -9.73
N GLY A 333 11.27 -11.64 -8.89
CA GLY A 333 10.45 -12.54 -8.09
C GLY A 333 11.06 -12.92 -6.74
N LEU A 334 12.22 -12.36 -6.37
CA LEU A 334 12.82 -12.50 -5.05
C LEU A 334 12.68 -11.18 -4.26
N PRO A 335 12.68 -11.22 -2.92
CA PRO A 335 12.55 -10.00 -2.13
C PRO A 335 13.90 -9.34 -1.84
N GLU A 336 13.95 -8.03 -2.03
CA GLU A 336 15.03 -7.14 -1.62
C GLU A 336 14.66 -6.41 -0.32
N ILE A 337 15.65 -5.75 0.27
CA ILE A 337 15.52 -5.12 1.59
C ILE A 337 15.91 -3.65 1.46
N SER A 338 15.09 -2.73 1.95
CA SER A 338 15.47 -1.32 2.00
C SER A 338 15.49 -0.75 3.41
N THR A 339 16.22 0.35 3.57
CA THR A 339 16.21 1.17 4.79
C THR A 339 16.67 2.59 4.49
N ALA A 340 16.16 3.55 5.25
CA ALA A 340 16.67 4.91 5.26
C ALA A 340 17.92 5.02 6.15
N GLY A 341 18.97 5.66 5.65
CA GLY A 341 20.12 6.10 6.41
C GLY A 341 20.09 7.61 6.67
N ARG A 342 21.14 8.11 7.32
CA ARG A 342 21.27 9.53 7.71
C ARG A 342 21.41 10.49 6.53
N ALA A 343 22.01 10.04 5.43
CA ALA A 343 22.30 10.87 4.26
C ALA A 343 22.05 10.16 2.92
N GLU A 344 21.59 8.92 2.96
CA GLU A 344 21.23 8.13 1.78
C GLU A 344 20.08 7.18 2.14
N TYR A 345 19.20 6.93 1.17
CA TYR A 345 18.28 5.79 1.16
C TYR A 345 18.94 4.65 0.38
N VAL A 346 18.77 3.40 0.82
CA VAL A 346 19.44 2.24 0.21
C VAL A 346 18.46 1.08 0.01
N VAL A 347 18.60 0.41 -1.13
CA VAL A 347 18.03 -0.91 -1.41
C VAL A 347 19.17 -1.92 -1.50
N TYR A 348 19.03 -2.99 -0.75
CA TYR A 348 19.93 -4.13 -0.70
C TYR A 348 19.33 -5.29 -1.46
N ASP A 349 20.16 -5.89 -2.30
CA ASP A 349 19.81 -7.09 -3.03
C ASP A 349 20.86 -8.16 -2.71
N PRO A 350 20.48 -9.28 -2.07
CA PRO A 350 21.36 -10.42 -1.87
C PRO A 350 22.01 -10.97 -3.16
N ASP A 351 21.38 -10.83 -4.32
CA ASP A 351 21.95 -11.21 -5.62
C ASP A 351 23.08 -10.29 -6.06
N CYS A 352 23.11 -9.06 -5.55
CA CYS A 352 24.24 -8.14 -5.67
C CYS A 352 25.42 -8.50 -4.76
N TRP A 353 25.58 -9.75 -4.33
CA TRP A 353 26.78 -10.24 -3.63
C TRP A 353 27.63 -11.16 -4.53
N PHE A 354 28.97 -11.08 -4.42
CA PHE A 354 29.86 -12.01 -5.10
C PHE A 354 30.68 -12.90 -4.15
N PRO A 355 30.62 -14.24 -4.29
CA PRO A 355 29.77 -15.01 -5.22
C PRO A 355 28.28 -14.95 -4.82
N ALA A 356 27.36 -15.10 -5.78
CA ALA A 356 25.91 -15.05 -5.53
C ALA A 356 25.49 -15.99 -4.40
N VAL A 357 24.62 -15.50 -3.51
CA VAL A 357 24.13 -16.22 -2.32
C VAL A 357 22.74 -16.81 -2.50
N ARG A 358 21.95 -16.31 -3.45
CA ARG A 358 20.68 -16.90 -3.87
C ARG A 358 20.84 -17.56 -5.24
N ALA A 359 19.92 -18.48 -5.55
CA ALA A 359 19.86 -19.13 -6.85
C ALA A 359 18.66 -18.56 -7.61
N GLY A 360 18.88 -18.17 -8.87
CA GLY A 360 17.81 -17.69 -9.74
C GLY A 360 17.76 -16.17 -9.85
N GLY A 361 18.27 -15.42 -8.88
CA GLY A 361 18.31 -13.96 -8.94
C GLY A 361 19.51 -13.42 -9.72
N GLU A 362 19.33 -12.22 -10.27
CA GLU A 362 20.36 -11.48 -10.99
C GLU A 362 20.42 -10.04 -10.50
N CYS A 363 21.57 -9.62 -9.96
CA CYS A 363 21.76 -8.22 -9.57
C CYS A 363 21.60 -7.25 -10.74
N ALA A 364 20.45 -6.57 -10.82
CA ALA A 364 20.12 -5.68 -11.93
C ALA A 364 21.13 -4.52 -12.09
N SER A 365 21.74 -4.07 -10.97
CA SER A 365 22.75 -3.01 -10.98
C SER A 365 24.16 -3.49 -11.36
N GLY A 366 24.40 -4.80 -11.41
CA GLY A 366 25.72 -5.40 -11.62
C GLY A 366 26.72 -5.17 -10.48
N ARG A 367 26.26 -4.72 -9.31
CA ARG A 367 27.05 -4.57 -8.10
C ARG A 367 27.36 -5.93 -7.45
N THR A 368 28.28 -5.91 -6.49
CA THR A 368 28.82 -7.12 -5.84
C THR A 368 28.99 -6.99 -4.32
N ASP A 369 28.39 -5.94 -3.73
CA ASP A 369 28.52 -5.57 -2.32
C ASP A 369 27.19 -5.57 -1.55
N PHE A 370 26.21 -6.36 -1.99
CA PHE A 370 24.87 -6.52 -1.40
C PHE A 370 23.93 -5.33 -1.61
N ILE A 371 24.38 -4.27 -2.28
CA ILE A 371 23.58 -3.07 -2.57
C ILE A 371 23.09 -3.14 -4.01
N LEU A 372 21.78 -2.97 -4.22
CA LEU A 372 21.20 -2.75 -5.54
C LEU A 372 21.48 -1.31 -5.98
N TRP A 373 21.02 -0.33 -5.20
CA TRP A 373 21.31 1.09 -5.38
C TRP A 373 21.21 1.87 -4.07
N SER A 374 21.76 3.09 -4.07
CA SER A 374 21.53 4.08 -3.02
C SER A 374 21.38 5.48 -3.62
N THR A 375 20.52 6.29 -3.01
CA THR A 375 20.20 7.65 -3.45
C THR A 375 20.44 8.64 -2.31
N PRO A 376 21.09 9.81 -2.55
CA PRO A 376 21.30 10.83 -1.53
C PRO A 376 19.98 11.41 -1.01
N THR A 377 19.83 11.44 0.31
CA THR A 377 18.67 11.97 1.04
C THR A 377 19.13 12.73 2.28
N GLN A 378 18.20 13.34 3.01
CA GLN A 378 18.52 14.02 4.26
C GLN A 378 17.67 13.51 5.43
N ASP A 379 18.29 12.79 6.37
CA ASP A 379 17.71 12.42 7.67
C ASP A 379 18.77 12.63 8.76
N LEU A 380 19.21 13.89 8.91
CA LEU A 380 20.33 14.27 9.76
C LEU A 380 19.96 14.26 11.25
N SER A 381 18.67 14.32 11.56
CA SER A 381 18.09 14.47 12.88
C SER A 381 17.74 13.14 13.56
N SER A 382 17.14 12.17 12.86
CA SER A 382 16.74 10.89 13.44
C SER A 382 17.60 9.73 12.93
N SER A 383 17.88 9.68 11.63
CA SER A 383 18.47 8.55 10.89
C SER A 383 17.73 7.22 11.08
N MET A 384 16.41 7.27 11.25
CA MET A 384 15.58 6.09 11.54
C MET A 384 14.19 6.12 10.90
N THR A 385 13.97 6.98 9.92
CA THR A 385 12.69 7.09 9.19
C THR A 385 12.38 5.80 8.42
N GLY A 386 11.12 5.41 8.32
CA GLY A 386 10.73 4.24 7.53
C GLY A 386 10.50 4.57 6.05
N SER A 387 10.15 3.54 5.29
CA SER A 387 9.54 3.65 3.96
C SER A 387 8.39 2.67 3.83
N SER A 388 7.60 2.82 2.78
CA SER A 388 6.74 1.75 2.25
C SER A 388 7.05 1.57 0.77
N VAL A 389 6.46 0.54 0.18
CA VAL A 389 6.50 0.32 -1.26
C VAL A 389 5.12 0.01 -1.82
N PHE A 390 4.96 0.26 -3.11
CA PHE A 390 3.79 -0.13 -3.88
C PHE A 390 4.18 -0.20 -5.35
N ASP A 391 3.73 -1.23 -6.07
CA ASP A 391 3.92 -1.34 -7.52
C ASP A 391 2.72 -0.66 -8.19
N PHE A 392 2.88 0.60 -8.58
CA PHE A 392 1.78 1.45 -9.06
C PHE A 392 1.31 1.05 -10.47
N GLN A 393 2.23 0.55 -11.29
CA GLN A 393 2.01 0.18 -12.68
C GLN A 393 1.62 -1.29 -12.83
N GLY A 394 1.68 -2.10 -11.77
CA GLY A 394 1.40 -3.53 -11.84
C GLY A 394 2.43 -4.30 -12.67
N ASP A 395 3.67 -3.81 -12.78
CA ASP A 395 4.71 -4.42 -13.63
C ASP A 395 5.55 -5.47 -12.88
N GLY A 396 5.28 -5.64 -11.58
CA GLY A 396 5.95 -6.61 -10.71
C GLY A 396 7.12 -6.03 -9.92
N ALA A 397 7.59 -4.82 -10.22
CA ALA A 397 8.63 -4.13 -9.46
C ALA A 397 8.02 -3.04 -8.58
N ALA A 398 8.27 -3.07 -7.27
CA ALA A 398 7.67 -2.13 -6.35
C ALA A 398 8.42 -0.78 -6.30
N GLU A 399 7.71 0.34 -6.49
CA GLU A 399 8.26 1.66 -6.21
C GLU A 399 8.39 1.93 -4.72
N VAL A 400 9.35 2.78 -4.38
CA VAL A 400 9.61 3.25 -3.03
C VAL A 400 8.88 4.54 -2.73
N LEU A 401 8.13 4.56 -1.64
CA LEU A 401 7.62 5.78 -1.02
C LEU A 401 8.46 6.12 0.20
N TYR A 402 9.15 7.25 0.17
CA TYR A 402 10.04 7.67 1.24
C TYR A 402 9.93 9.16 1.53
N ASN A 403 9.77 9.53 2.81
CA ASN A 403 9.76 10.92 3.23
C ASN A 403 11.03 11.25 4.00
N ASP A 404 11.90 12.09 3.46
CA ASP A 404 13.07 12.59 4.17
C ASP A 404 12.72 13.83 5.03
N GLU A 405 13.73 14.58 5.50
CA GLU A 405 13.50 15.78 6.31
C GLU A 405 12.78 16.93 5.58
N CYS A 406 12.85 16.97 4.25
CA CYS A 406 12.42 18.10 3.44
C CYS A 406 11.59 17.73 2.21
N PHE A 407 11.64 16.50 1.71
CA PHE A 407 10.94 16.05 0.52
C PHE A 407 10.30 14.69 0.76
N PHE A 408 9.16 14.51 0.09
CA PHE A 408 8.63 13.19 -0.19
C PHE A 408 9.15 12.74 -1.56
N HIS A 409 9.54 11.48 -1.63
CA HIS A 409 10.18 10.84 -2.77
C HIS A 409 9.36 9.63 -3.21
N ILE A 410 9.29 9.48 -4.53
CA ILE A 410 8.92 8.22 -5.19
C ILE A 410 10.13 7.78 -6.00
N TYR A 411 10.71 6.64 -5.66
CA TYR A 411 11.83 6.07 -6.40
C TYR A 411 11.43 4.81 -7.17
N ASP A 412 11.94 4.70 -8.38
CA ASP A 412 11.97 3.47 -9.15
C ASP A 412 12.67 2.36 -8.34
N GLY A 413 11.99 1.22 -8.19
CA GLY A 413 12.44 0.11 -7.37
C GLY A 413 13.78 -0.47 -7.82
N GLN A 414 14.02 -0.55 -9.12
CA GLN A 414 15.21 -1.20 -9.68
C GLN A 414 16.44 -0.28 -9.73
N THR A 415 16.23 1.03 -9.92
CA THR A 415 17.29 1.98 -10.26
C THR A 415 17.51 3.08 -9.22
N GLY A 416 16.53 3.36 -8.36
CA GLY A 416 16.57 4.44 -7.39
C GLY A 416 16.39 5.84 -8.00
N ASN A 417 15.95 5.91 -9.26
CA ASN A 417 15.66 7.17 -9.93
C ASN A 417 14.41 7.83 -9.34
N GLU A 418 14.44 9.16 -9.17
CA GLU A 418 13.26 9.92 -8.76
C GLU A 418 12.22 9.94 -9.88
N LEU A 419 11.01 9.46 -9.57
CA LEU A 419 9.89 9.39 -10.52
C LEU A 419 9.03 10.65 -10.56
N VAL A 420 9.12 11.51 -9.53
CA VAL A 420 8.34 12.75 -9.45
C VAL A 420 9.17 13.99 -9.78
N ASN A 421 8.62 14.84 -10.64
CA ASN A 421 9.23 16.12 -11.00
C ASN A 421 8.15 17.20 -11.26
N PRO A 422 8.12 18.30 -10.49
CA PRO A 422 9.05 18.67 -9.42
C PRO A 422 8.94 17.76 -8.19
N LYS A 423 10.03 17.70 -7.40
CA LYS A 423 10.00 17.00 -6.11
C LYS A 423 8.91 17.55 -5.20
N ILE A 424 8.24 16.67 -4.45
CA ILE A 424 7.14 17.04 -3.56
C ILE A 424 7.71 17.57 -2.24
N PRO A 425 7.50 18.85 -1.88
CA PRO A 425 8.01 19.39 -0.62
C PRO A 425 7.25 18.76 0.55
N SER A 426 7.97 18.26 1.55
CA SER A 426 7.40 17.61 2.71
C SER A 426 8.39 17.65 3.87
N SER A 427 8.16 18.54 4.83
CA SER A 427 9.03 18.64 6.00
C SER A 427 8.65 17.67 7.10
N SER A 428 9.67 17.03 7.69
CA SER A 428 9.56 16.33 8.95
C SER A 428 10.83 16.49 9.78
N GLY A 429 10.68 16.62 11.09
CA GLY A 429 11.75 16.40 12.05
C GLY A 429 12.20 14.94 12.17
N THR A 430 11.50 14.03 11.48
CA THR A 430 11.71 12.58 11.38
C THR A 430 11.73 11.81 12.70
N LEU A 431 11.01 10.69 12.73
CA LEU A 431 11.17 9.59 13.68
C LEU A 431 11.21 8.29 12.89
N ALA A 432 10.17 7.46 13.00
CA ALA A 432 10.09 6.17 12.31
C ALA A 432 8.97 6.16 11.28
N GLU A 433 8.26 7.28 11.12
CA GLU A 433 7.09 7.37 10.27
C GLU A 433 7.44 7.05 8.81
N TYR A 434 6.44 6.65 8.05
CA TYR A 434 6.55 6.51 6.62
C TYR A 434 5.20 6.79 5.96
N PRO A 435 5.21 7.30 4.71
CA PRO A 435 4.04 7.35 3.85
C PRO A 435 3.52 5.95 3.55
N LEU A 436 2.23 5.77 3.27
CA LEU A 436 1.67 4.46 2.92
C LEU A 436 0.69 4.57 1.75
N VAL A 437 0.32 3.43 1.18
CA VAL A 437 -0.63 3.30 0.08
C VAL A 437 -1.80 2.41 0.50
N ALA A 438 -3.01 2.93 0.38
CA ALA A 438 -4.27 2.24 0.63
C ALA A 438 -5.38 2.87 -0.22
N ASP A 439 -6.45 2.13 -0.46
CA ASP A 439 -7.71 2.65 -0.99
C ASP A 439 -8.40 3.35 0.18
N VAL A 440 -8.35 4.68 0.25
CA VAL A 440 -8.84 5.43 1.42
C VAL A 440 -10.27 5.93 1.27
N ASP A 441 -10.82 5.96 0.05
CA ASP A 441 -12.17 6.44 -0.18
C ASP A 441 -13.14 5.33 -0.66
N GLY A 442 -12.65 4.11 -0.83
CA GLY A 442 -13.42 2.91 -1.17
C GLY A 442 -13.75 2.78 -2.66
N ASP A 443 -13.22 3.66 -3.51
CA ASP A 443 -13.48 3.64 -4.94
C ASP A 443 -12.78 2.47 -5.66
N GLY A 444 -11.81 1.85 -4.98
CA GLY A 444 -11.05 0.70 -5.43
C GLY A 444 -9.67 1.05 -5.97
N ASN A 445 -9.32 2.32 -6.14
CA ASN A 445 -8.01 2.76 -6.59
C ASN A 445 -7.07 2.96 -5.41
N ALA A 446 -5.81 3.27 -5.70
CA ALA A 446 -4.80 3.44 -4.67
C ALA A 446 -4.55 4.92 -4.42
N GLU A 447 -4.49 5.32 -3.15
CA GLU A 447 -4.08 6.64 -2.74
C GLU A 447 -2.83 6.60 -1.86
N MET A 448 -2.01 7.63 -1.98
CA MET A 448 -0.84 7.83 -1.13
C MET A 448 -1.15 8.80 0.00
N ILE A 449 -0.81 8.42 1.23
CA ILE A 449 -1.02 9.23 2.42
C ILE A 449 0.32 9.71 2.97
N ILE A 450 0.45 11.03 3.10
CA ILE A 450 1.66 11.69 3.62
C ILE A 450 1.32 12.53 4.84
N VAL A 451 2.04 12.29 5.93
CA VAL A 451 2.02 13.11 7.14
C VAL A 451 3.21 14.07 7.21
N SER A 452 3.08 15.18 7.92
CA SER A 452 4.17 16.17 8.01
C SER A 452 4.19 16.97 9.30
N ASN A 453 5.33 17.61 9.57
CA ASN A 453 5.45 18.61 10.61
C ASN A 453 6.29 19.82 10.17
N LYS A 454 5.90 20.99 10.70
CA LYS A 454 6.49 22.29 10.40
C LYS A 454 7.49 22.77 11.45
N TYR A 455 7.61 22.09 12.58
CA TYR A 455 8.41 22.59 13.71
C TYR A 455 9.93 22.67 13.42
N ALA A 456 10.45 21.80 12.56
CA ALA A 456 11.90 21.64 12.35
C ALA A 456 12.46 22.37 11.10
N VAL A 457 11.60 22.87 10.22
CA VAL A 457 11.93 23.33 8.84
C VAL A 457 13.12 24.28 8.75
N ALA A 458 13.20 25.26 9.64
CA ALA A 458 14.30 26.24 9.62
C ALA A 458 15.63 25.63 10.09
N GLY A 459 15.59 24.71 11.06
CA GLY A 459 16.78 24.02 11.57
C GLY A 459 17.35 23.01 10.58
N LEU A 460 16.49 22.41 9.76
CA LEU A 460 16.84 21.40 8.76
C LEU A 460 17.23 21.99 7.39
N GLY A 461 17.08 23.31 7.21
CA GLY A 461 17.47 23.99 5.97
C GLY A 461 16.52 23.74 4.79
N CYS A 462 15.32 23.20 5.01
CA CYS A 462 14.41 22.78 3.93
C CYS A 462 14.03 23.92 2.98
N ARG A 463 13.92 25.16 3.47
CA ARG A 463 13.63 26.31 2.60
C ARG A 463 14.68 26.51 1.51
N ALA A 464 15.95 26.31 1.86
CA ALA A 464 17.05 26.40 0.91
C ALA A 464 17.02 25.19 -0.04
N SER A 465 16.74 24.00 0.48
CA SER A 465 16.62 22.77 -0.31
C SER A 465 15.50 22.85 -1.35
N TRP A 466 14.29 23.28 -0.97
CA TRP A 466 13.16 23.50 -1.88
C TRP A 466 13.48 24.51 -2.98
N LYS A 467 14.09 25.64 -2.60
CA LYS A 467 14.52 26.66 -3.56
C LYS A 467 15.58 26.13 -4.53
N ALA A 468 16.52 25.33 -4.05
CA ALA A 468 17.56 24.73 -4.88
C ALA A 468 17.01 23.65 -5.83
N ALA A 469 15.99 22.91 -5.40
CA ALA A 469 15.26 21.94 -6.20
C ALA A 469 14.28 22.60 -7.21
N GLY A 470 14.11 23.92 -7.17
CA GLY A 470 13.24 24.64 -8.10
C GLY A 470 11.75 24.52 -7.79
N VAL A 471 11.38 24.10 -6.57
CA VAL A 471 9.98 24.05 -6.13
C VAL A 471 9.41 25.48 -6.13
N SER A 472 8.30 25.69 -6.84
CA SER A 472 7.69 27.01 -6.98
C SER A 472 7.19 27.54 -5.64
N ILE A 473 7.21 28.86 -5.51
CA ILE A 473 6.71 29.51 -4.29
C ILE A 473 5.19 29.43 -4.18
N GLU A 474 4.49 29.37 -5.32
CA GLU A 474 3.06 29.15 -5.38
C GLU A 474 2.67 27.82 -4.72
N LEU A 475 3.30 26.70 -5.14
CA LEU A 475 3.09 25.39 -4.54
C LEU A 475 3.46 25.37 -3.05
N LEU A 476 4.58 25.99 -2.67
CA LEU A 476 4.98 26.07 -1.27
C LEU A 476 3.98 26.87 -0.42
N CYS A 477 3.34 27.90 -0.97
CA CYS A 477 2.34 28.68 -0.23
C CYS A 477 0.96 28.03 -0.19
N GLU A 478 0.67 27.09 -1.10
CA GLU A 478 -0.48 26.19 -0.98
C GLU A 478 -0.26 25.20 0.17
N LEU A 479 0.93 24.62 0.25
CA LEU A 479 1.24 23.56 1.22
C LEU A 479 1.65 24.09 2.61
N THR A 480 2.12 25.33 2.72
CA THR A 480 2.69 25.90 3.96
C THR A 480 2.11 27.26 4.33
N ASP A 481 2.34 27.72 5.56
CA ASP A 481 2.00 29.08 5.97
C ASP A 481 3.09 30.08 5.51
N CYS A 482 2.94 30.61 4.29
CA CYS A 482 3.87 31.63 3.76
C CYS A 482 3.74 32.98 4.47
N THR A 483 4.89 33.64 4.69
CA THR A 483 4.94 35.00 5.22
C THR A 483 5.50 35.98 4.18
N ALA A 484 4.77 37.05 3.91
CA ALA A 484 5.18 38.09 2.98
C ALA A 484 6.37 38.91 3.51
N GLY A 485 7.34 39.12 2.63
CA GLY A 485 8.56 39.89 2.85
C GLY A 485 8.65 41.14 1.97
N PRO A 486 9.87 41.59 1.63
CA PRO A 486 10.06 42.79 0.79
C PRO A 486 9.64 42.55 -0.66
N ALA A 487 9.56 43.62 -1.45
CA ALA A 487 9.38 43.51 -2.90
C ALA A 487 10.56 42.80 -3.56
N CYS A 488 10.30 42.05 -4.63
CA CYS A 488 11.33 41.38 -5.39
C CYS A 488 12.31 42.36 -6.03
N THR A 489 13.59 41.99 -6.02
CA THR A 489 14.61 42.75 -6.74
C THR A 489 14.40 42.58 -8.23
N GLY A 490 14.07 43.66 -8.93
CA GLY A 490 13.75 43.64 -10.36
C GLY A 490 12.26 43.58 -10.70
N GLY A 491 11.36 43.54 -9.70
CA GLY A 491 9.91 43.45 -9.92
C GLY A 491 9.41 42.03 -10.12
N VAL A 492 8.26 41.85 -10.79
CA VAL A 492 7.66 40.55 -11.10
C VAL A 492 8.66 39.68 -11.90
N GLY A 493 8.85 38.42 -11.50
CA GLY A 493 9.89 37.54 -12.05
C GLY A 493 11.31 37.90 -11.62
N GLY A 494 11.46 38.78 -10.63
CA GLY A 494 12.72 39.17 -10.02
C GLY A 494 13.25 38.14 -9.03
N THR A 495 14.21 38.55 -8.20
CA THR A 495 14.86 37.66 -7.22
C THR A 495 14.69 38.14 -5.79
N CYS A 496 14.84 37.19 -4.86
CA CYS A 496 14.75 37.41 -3.43
C CYS A 496 16.01 36.89 -2.72
N ALA A 497 16.44 37.61 -1.68
CA ALA A 497 17.61 37.26 -0.90
C ALA A 497 17.31 36.14 0.11
N GLY A 498 18.32 35.32 0.42
CA GLY A 498 18.19 34.20 1.36
C GLY A 498 17.16 33.17 0.92
N ASP A 499 16.35 32.71 1.87
CA ASP A 499 15.36 31.65 1.69
C ASP A 499 14.06 32.12 1.02
N TYR A 500 13.91 33.43 0.80
CA TYR A 500 12.74 33.97 0.13
C TYR A 500 12.71 33.60 -1.35
N GLN A 501 11.51 33.43 -1.90
CA GLN A 501 11.26 33.26 -3.33
C GLN A 501 10.28 34.33 -3.82
N CYS A 502 10.42 34.74 -5.09
CA CYS A 502 9.59 35.81 -5.66
C CYS A 502 8.29 35.24 -6.22
N ASP A 503 7.14 35.70 -5.74
CA ASP A 503 5.83 35.30 -6.27
C ASP A 503 5.45 36.05 -7.56
N ALA A 504 4.39 35.59 -8.21
CA ALA A 504 3.83 36.23 -9.40
C ALA A 504 3.39 37.70 -9.19
N ALA A 505 3.19 38.15 -7.94
CA ALA A 505 2.85 39.54 -7.60
C ALA A 505 4.09 40.43 -7.40
N GLY A 506 5.30 39.88 -7.49
CA GLY A 506 6.54 40.61 -7.27
C GLY A 506 6.83 40.87 -5.79
N THR A 507 6.31 40.03 -4.90
CA THR A 507 6.60 40.03 -3.46
C THR A 507 7.45 38.81 -3.10
N CYS A 508 8.46 39.02 -2.28
CA CYS A 508 9.24 37.92 -1.72
C CYS A 508 8.42 37.20 -0.66
N GLN A 509 8.17 35.91 -0.81
CA GLN A 509 7.51 35.07 0.18
C GLN A 509 8.53 34.16 0.87
N LEU A 510 8.35 33.97 2.18
CA LEU A 510 9.09 32.99 2.97
C LEU A 510 8.17 31.80 3.25
N PRO A 511 8.48 30.59 2.73
CA PRO A 511 7.66 29.42 3.00
C PRO A 511 7.76 28.96 4.46
N GLY A 512 6.64 28.46 4.98
CA GLY A 512 6.56 27.79 6.28
C GLY A 512 7.08 26.35 6.20
N GLY A 513 6.63 25.49 7.11
CA GLY A 513 6.74 24.04 6.93
C GLY A 513 5.44 23.43 6.44
N THR A 514 5.53 22.23 5.86
CA THR A 514 4.33 21.43 5.59
C THR A 514 3.82 20.85 6.90
N MET A 515 2.55 20.51 6.94
CA MET A 515 1.85 20.10 8.17
C MET A 515 0.67 19.21 7.82
N GLY A 516 0.09 18.55 8.82
CA GLY A 516 -1.13 17.77 8.67
C GLY A 516 -0.99 16.54 7.77
N VAL A 517 -2.04 16.26 7.01
CA VAL A 517 -2.22 15.06 6.17
C VAL A 517 -2.54 15.48 4.75
N ARG A 518 -1.84 14.89 3.78
CA ARG A 518 -2.09 15.08 2.35
C ARG A 518 -2.33 13.72 1.72
N VAL A 519 -3.40 13.63 0.93
CA VAL A 519 -3.76 12.44 0.17
C VAL A 519 -3.64 12.74 -1.32
N TYR A 520 -2.97 11.85 -2.03
CA TYR A 520 -2.72 11.96 -3.46
C TYR A 520 -3.23 10.72 -4.18
N GLY A 521 -3.85 10.91 -5.33
CA GLY A 521 -4.17 9.86 -6.30
C GLY A 521 -3.52 10.13 -7.66
N ASP A 522 -3.88 9.35 -8.67
CA ASP A 522 -3.45 9.55 -10.06
C ASP A 522 -4.33 10.58 -10.78
N ALA A 523 -3.72 11.46 -11.57
CA ALA A 523 -4.44 12.47 -12.34
C ALA A 523 -5.52 11.90 -13.29
N ASN A 524 -5.37 10.64 -13.71
CA ASN A 524 -6.26 9.95 -14.65
C ASN A 524 -6.79 8.64 -14.06
N ASP A 525 -6.69 8.46 -12.74
CA ASP A 525 -7.20 7.29 -12.03
C ASP A 525 -6.63 5.96 -12.54
N ARG A 526 -5.31 5.92 -12.78
CA ARG A 526 -4.63 4.76 -13.40
C ARG A 526 -3.88 3.86 -12.42
N TRP A 527 -3.63 4.31 -11.18
CA TRP A 527 -2.88 3.49 -10.23
C TRP A 527 -3.65 2.22 -9.93
N VAL A 528 -2.94 1.10 -9.94
CA VAL A 528 -3.55 -0.20 -9.69
C VAL A 528 -4.26 -0.23 -8.33
N ARG A 529 -5.36 -0.98 -8.28
CA ARG A 529 -6.20 -1.13 -7.09
C ARG A 529 -5.42 -1.64 -5.91
N THR A 530 -5.82 -1.29 -4.70
CA THR A 530 -5.16 -1.78 -3.47
C THR A 530 -6.18 -2.03 -2.37
N ARG A 531 -5.75 -2.63 -1.26
CA ARG A 531 -6.65 -2.90 -0.14
C ARG A 531 -6.91 -1.63 0.67
N PRO A 532 -8.13 -1.47 1.22
CA PRO A 532 -8.51 -0.27 1.98
C PRO A 532 -8.08 -0.33 3.46
N VAL A 533 -6.95 -0.96 3.74
CA VAL A 533 -6.52 -1.21 5.11
C VAL A 533 -4.99 -1.18 5.23
N TRP A 534 -4.54 -0.54 6.31
CA TRP A 534 -3.17 -0.58 6.79
C TRP A 534 -3.22 -0.43 8.31
N ASN A 535 -3.48 -1.53 9.02
CA ASN A 535 -3.95 -1.47 10.40
C ASN A 535 -2.85 -1.23 11.45
N GLN A 536 -1.57 -1.36 11.12
CA GLN A 536 -0.47 -1.20 12.07
C GLN A 536 0.85 -0.81 11.41
N PHE A 537 1.85 -0.41 12.20
CA PHE A 537 3.18 -0.06 11.69
C PHE A 537 3.95 -1.25 11.10
N GLY A 538 3.82 -2.43 11.69
CA GLY A 538 4.39 -3.67 11.13
C GLY A 538 3.48 -4.30 10.09
N TYR A 539 2.86 -3.52 9.20
CA TYR A 539 1.87 -4.05 8.25
C TYR A 539 2.49 -5.01 7.25
N HIS A 540 1.76 -6.08 7.02
CA HIS A 540 1.96 -7.09 6.01
C HIS A 540 0.58 -7.70 5.75
N VAL A 541 0.26 -7.99 4.49
CA VAL A 541 -1.12 -8.20 4.03
C VAL A 541 -1.91 -9.24 4.85
N THR A 542 -1.24 -10.31 5.30
CA THR A 542 -1.87 -11.43 6.00
C THR A 542 -2.30 -11.11 7.43
N ASN A 543 -1.87 -9.99 8.01
CA ASN A 543 -2.23 -9.61 9.38
C ASN A 543 -3.68 -9.12 9.53
N MET A 544 -4.38 -8.89 8.41
CA MET A 544 -5.77 -8.45 8.36
C MET A 544 -6.52 -9.24 7.28
N VAL A 545 -7.73 -9.69 7.60
CA VAL A 545 -8.60 -10.39 6.65
C VAL A 545 -9.97 -9.72 6.60
N TYR A 546 -10.56 -9.68 5.40
CA TYR A 546 -11.93 -9.24 5.23
C TYR A 546 -12.84 -10.47 5.18
N THR A 547 -13.79 -10.57 6.09
CA THR A 547 -14.75 -11.68 6.13
C THR A 547 -16.11 -11.23 6.63
N ASN A 548 -17.18 -11.74 6.02
CA ASN A 548 -18.56 -11.38 6.34
C ASN A 548 -18.86 -9.86 6.31
N GLY A 549 -18.15 -9.12 5.47
CA GLY A 549 -18.35 -7.68 5.30
C GLY A 549 -17.57 -6.81 6.29
N LEU A 550 -16.66 -7.39 7.09
CA LEU A 550 -15.91 -6.68 8.13
C LEU A 550 -14.44 -7.09 8.14
N TRP A 551 -13.60 -6.20 8.67
CA TRP A 551 -12.17 -6.40 8.84
C TRP A 551 -11.85 -7.05 10.19
N TYR A 552 -11.05 -8.11 10.18
CA TYR A 552 -10.64 -8.83 11.39
C TYR A 552 -9.17 -9.18 11.38
N ILE A 553 -8.64 -9.35 12.59
CA ILE A 553 -7.40 -10.08 12.82
C ILE A 553 -7.68 -11.57 12.60
N PRO A 554 -6.90 -12.28 11.77
CA PRO A 554 -7.15 -13.69 11.51
C PRO A 554 -6.89 -14.54 12.75
N LEU A 555 -7.78 -15.50 13.02
CA LEU A 555 -7.64 -16.51 14.08
C LEU A 555 -6.30 -17.26 14.01
N SER A 556 -5.79 -17.47 12.80
CA SER A 556 -4.47 -18.02 12.55
C SER A 556 -3.96 -17.40 11.27
N GLU A 557 -2.94 -16.56 11.42
CA GLU A 557 -2.35 -15.84 10.30
C GLU A 557 -1.74 -16.81 9.29
N GLN A 558 -2.01 -16.59 7.99
CA GLN A 558 -1.24 -17.28 6.97
C GLN A 558 0.18 -16.70 6.93
N PRO A 559 1.23 -17.54 6.84
CA PRO A 559 2.60 -17.07 6.69
C PRO A 559 2.79 -16.09 5.52
N SER A 560 2.94 -14.78 5.79
CA SER A 560 3.16 -13.76 4.75
C SER A 560 4.32 -14.14 3.81
N TRP A 561 5.41 -14.67 4.38
CA TRP A 561 6.61 -15.07 3.64
C TRP A 561 6.39 -16.22 2.64
N LEU A 562 5.27 -16.94 2.72
CA LEU A 562 4.90 -17.98 1.76
C LEU A 562 3.85 -17.52 0.74
N THR A 563 3.20 -16.37 0.96
CA THR A 563 2.12 -15.86 0.11
C THR A 563 2.55 -14.62 -0.67
N TYR A 564 2.88 -13.54 0.04
CA TYR A 564 3.21 -12.23 -0.56
C TYR A 564 4.70 -11.91 -0.45
N ASN A 565 5.38 -12.49 0.54
CA ASN A 565 6.80 -12.33 0.83
C ASN A 565 7.26 -10.87 0.91
N ASN A 566 6.45 -10.03 1.53
CA ASN A 566 6.69 -8.60 1.65
C ASN A 566 6.42 -8.08 3.08
N TYR A 567 6.88 -6.85 3.34
CA TYR A 567 6.71 -6.16 4.61
C TYR A 567 6.68 -4.64 4.37
N ARG A 568 5.66 -3.93 4.89
CA ARG A 568 5.36 -2.52 4.57
C ARG A 568 5.02 -2.29 3.10
N GLN A 569 4.25 -3.22 2.55
CA GLN A 569 3.70 -3.17 1.21
C GLN A 569 2.22 -3.52 1.28
N ASN A 570 1.40 -2.75 0.57
CA ASN A 570 0.05 -3.17 0.23
C ASN A 570 0.07 -3.83 -1.14
N VAL A 571 -0.87 -4.73 -1.40
CA VAL A 571 -0.89 -5.51 -2.64
C VAL A 571 -2.06 -5.14 -3.50
N GLN A 572 -1.94 -5.44 -4.78
CA GLN A 572 -2.98 -5.12 -5.71
C GLN A 572 -4.24 -5.98 -5.49
N GLY A 573 -5.41 -5.36 -5.59
CA GLY A 573 -6.69 -6.03 -5.45
C GLY A 573 -7.15 -6.68 -6.76
N GLY A 574 -7.31 -8.00 -6.78
CA GLY A 574 -7.95 -8.72 -7.88
C GLY A 574 -7.17 -8.72 -9.21
N ALA A 575 -7.84 -8.44 -10.32
CA ALA A 575 -7.22 -8.26 -11.65
C ALA A 575 -6.58 -6.87 -11.77
N LEU A 576 -5.30 -6.82 -12.17
CA LEU A 576 -4.52 -5.57 -12.29
C LEU A 576 -5.13 -4.65 -13.35
N PHE A 577 -5.28 -5.18 -14.58
CA PHE A 577 -5.84 -4.47 -15.73
C PHE A 577 -6.87 -5.35 -16.43
N PRO A 578 -8.09 -5.57 -15.87
CA PRO A 578 -9.05 -6.46 -16.50
C PRO A 578 -9.48 -5.90 -17.86
N VAL A 579 -9.29 -6.66 -18.93
CA VAL A 579 -9.69 -6.31 -20.31
C VAL A 579 -10.76 -7.28 -20.83
N PRO A 580 -11.58 -6.90 -21.83
CA PRO A 580 -12.46 -7.85 -22.52
C PRO A 580 -11.66 -8.87 -23.35
N ASP A 581 -12.33 -9.92 -23.85
CA ASP A 581 -11.80 -10.87 -24.85
C ASP A 581 -12.89 -11.20 -25.88
N PHE A 582 -12.75 -10.69 -27.10
CA PHE A 582 -13.78 -10.74 -28.14
C PHE A 582 -13.75 -12.01 -28.98
N ARG A 583 -14.31 -13.09 -28.44
CA ARG A 583 -14.52 -14.29 -29.26
C ARG A 583 -15.75 -14.16 -30.15
N ILE A 584 -15.60 -14.32 -31.47
CA ILE A 584 -16.74 -14.33 -32.41
C ILE A 584 -17.04 -15.73 -32.95
N THR A 585 -18.32 -16.02 -33.20
CA THR A 585 -18.74 -17.17 -34.02
C THR A 585 -19.69 -16.73 -35.12
N LEU A 586 -19.53 -17.25 -36.33
CA LEU A 586 -20.32 -16.89 -37.50
C LEU A 586 -21.08 -18.10 -38.03
N THR A 587 -22.40 -17.93 -38.17
CA THR A 587 -23.27 -18.91 -38.83
C THR A 587 -23.97 -18.28 -40.03
N SER A 588 -24.26 -19.11 -41.03
CA SER A 588 -24.97 -18.71 -42.24
C SER A 588 -26.16 -19.63 -42.50
N ALA A 589 -27.22 -19.06 -43.06
CA ALA A 589 -28.38 -19.79 -43.52
C ALA A 589 -28.80 -19.29 -44.91
N ALA A 590 -28.77 -20.19 -45.90
CA ALA A 590 -29.21 -19.88 -47.25
C ALA A 590 -30.74 -19.84 -47.33
N LEU A 591 -31.30 -18.68 -47.68
CA LEU A 591 -32.72 -18.43 -47.90
C LEU A 591 -32.95 -18.22 -49.41
N CYS A 592 -32.76 -19.30 -50.15
CA CYS A 592 -32.73 -19.28 -51.60
C CYS A 592 -34.11 -18.98 -52.21
N PRO A 593 -34.15 -18.33 -53.39
CA PRO A 593 -33.01 -17.90 -54.21
C PRO A 593 -32.45 -16.50 -53.87
N GLY A 594 -33.03 -15.81 -52.88
CA GLY A 594 -32.89 -14.34 -52.77
C GLY A 594 -31.81 -13.85 -51.81
N GLU A 595 -31.51 -14.59 -50.74
CA GLU A 595 -30.64 -14.06 -49.69
C GLU A 595 -29.91 -15.15 -48.88
N VAL A 596 -28.77 -14.79 -48.30
CA VAL A 596 -28.10 -15.56 -47.25
C VAL A 596 -28.16 -14.74 -45.96
N LYS A 597 -28.75 -15.30 -44.91
CA LYS A 597 -28.75 -14.68 -43.59
C LYS A 597 -27.46 -15.03 -42.87
N LEU A 598 -26.74 -14.01 -42.40
CA LEU A 598 -25.53 -14.15 -41.61
C LEU A 598 -25.84 -13.76 -40.17
N GLN A 599 -25.32 -14.54 -39.23
CA GLN A 599 -25.50 -14.35 -37.81
C GLN A 599 -24.16 -14.53 -37.11
N ALA A 600 -23.61 -13.42 -36.63
CA ALA A 600 -22.47 -13.42 -35.74
C ALA A 600 -22.95 -13.39 -34.28
N VAL A 601 -22.36 -14.21 -33.44
CA VAL A 601 -22.48 -14.10 -31.98
C VAL A 601 -21.11 -13.68 -31.46
N VAL A 602 -21.06 -12.48 -30.86
CA VAL A 602 -19.89 -11.91 -30.22
C VAL A 602 -19.99 -12.26 -28.74
N PHE A 603 -19.01 -13.00 -28.24
CA PHE A 603 -18.85 -13.32 -26.83
C PHE A 603 -17.83 -12.36 -26.22
N ASN A 604 -17.99 -12.09 -24.93
CA ASN A 604 -16.92 -11.53 -24.12
C ASN A 604 -16.44 -12.63 -23.17
N ASN A 605 -15.28 -13.19 -23.45
CA ASN A 605 -14.64 -14.21 -22.63
C ASN A 605 -13.67 -13.61 -21.59
N GLY A 606 -13.54 -12.28 -21.58
CA GLY A 606 -12.53 -11.56 -20.80
C GLY A 606 -12.97 -11.27 -19.38
N SER A 607 -12.17 -10.44 -18.70
CA SER A 607 -12.35 -10.11 -17.29
C SER A 607 -13.10 -8.81 -17.06
N SER A 608 -13.10 -7.86 -18.00
CA SER A 608 -13.91 -6.63 -17.94
C SER A 608 -15.04 -6.60 -18.96
N SER A 609 -16.00 -5.70 -18.79
CA SER A 609 -17.06 -5.54 -19.78
C SER A 609 -16.54 -4.97 -21.10
N ALA A 610 -17.10 -5.46 -22.20
CA ALA A 610 -16.87 -4.90 -23.51
C ALA A 610 -17.89 -3.79 -23.80
N PRO A 611 -17.47 -2.59 -24.22
CA PRO A 611 -18.38 -1.47 -24.39
C PRO A 611 -19.39 -1.70 -25.53
N ALA A 612 -20.56 -1.07 -25.42
CA ALA A 612 -21.48 -0.97 -26.53
C ALA A 612 -20.85 -0.17 -27.68
N GLY A 613 -21.17 -0.52 -28.92
CA GLY A 613 -20.69 0.19 -30.10
C GLY A 613 -19.52 -0.47 -30.83
N THR A 614 -18.98 -1.57 -30.31
CA THR A 614 -17.88 -2.33 -30.95
C THR A 614 -18.31 -2.85 -32.32
N GLN A 615 -17.45 -2.66 -33.32
CA GLN A 615 -17.79 -2.87 -34.72
C GLN A 615 -17.57 -4.32 -35.16
N VAL A 616 -18.61 -4.95 -35.74
CA VAL A 616 -18.53 -6.23 -36.44
C VAL A 616 -18.63 -6.00 -37.95
N THR A 617 -17.56 -6.29 -38.69
CA THR A 617 -17.55 -6.20 -40.15
C THR A 617 -17.78 -7.58 -40.78
N PHE A 618 -18.75 -7.68 -41.68
CA PHE A 618 -19.07 -8.88 -42.44
C PHE A 618 -18.50 -8.80 -43.85
N TYR A 619 -17.87 -9.88 -44.30
CA TYR A 619 -17.22 -10.02 -45.58
C TYR A 619 -17.75 -11.22 -46.37
N ARG A 620 -17.73 -11.11 -47.70
CA ARG A 620 -17.72 -12.26 -48.60
C ARG A 620 -16.30 -12.50 -49.09
N THR A 621 -15.76 -13.68 -48.82
CA THR A 621 -14.32 -13.99 -48.92
C THR A 621 -13.94 -14.92 -50.07
N ASP A 622 -14.90 -15.53 -50.76
CA ASP A 622 -14.65 -16.35 -51.96
C ASP A 622 -14.33 -15.52 -53.22
N VAL A 623 -14.46 -14.20 -53.15
CA VAL A 623 -14.25 -13.26 -54.26
C VAL A 623 -12.96 -12.47 -54.13
N THR A 624 -12.45 -11.94 -55.25
CA THR A 624 -11.25 -11.10 -55.29
C THR A 624 -11.49 -9.82 -56.09
N PRO A 625 -11.34 -8.62 -55.49
CA PRO A 625 -11.05 -8.38 -54.06
C PRO A 625 -12.18 -8.85 -53.15
N VAL A 626 -11.88 -9.10 -51.87
CA VAL A 626 -12.86 -9.43 -50.83
C VAL A 626 -13.95 -8.33 -50.80
N GLU A 627 -15.21 -8.74 -50.69
CA GLU A 627 -16.36 -7.82 -50.67
C GLU A 627 -16.78 -7.53 -49.22
N ILE A 628 -16.82 -6.24 -48.84
CA ILE A 628 -17.43 -5.81 -47.58
C ILE A 628 -18.95 -5.81 -47.76
N ILE A 629 -19.65 -6.56 -46.91
CA ILE A 629 -21.10 -6.61 -46.90
C ILE A 629 -21.66 -5.44 -46.10
N THR A 630 -21.25 -5.33 -44.84
CA THR A 630 -21.67 -4.28 -43.92
C THR A 630 -20.80 -4.29 -42.65
N THR A 631 -20.86 -3.19 -41.90
CA THR A 631 -20.33 -3.09 -40.53
C THR A 631 -21.48 -2.73 -39.60
N ILE A 632 -21.63 -3.48 -38.52
CA ILE A 632 -22.70 -3.29 -37.52
C ILE A 632 -22.06 -3.18 -36.14
N ALA A 633 -22.46 -2.15 -35.41
CA ALA A 633 -22.05 -1.95 -34.02
C ALA A 633 -22.90 -2.77 -33.05
N THR A 634 -22.28 -3.34 -32.01
CA THR A 634 -22.98 -3.89 -30.84
C THR A 634 -23.86 -2.80 -30.21
N GLN A 635 -25.00 -3.18 -29.66
CA GLN A 635 -26.01 -2.28 -29.09
C GLN A 635 -25.94 -2.21 -27.57
N THR A 636 -25.30 -3.19 -26.93
CA THR A 636 -25.23 -3.33 -25.48
C THR A 636 -23.80 -3.56 -25.02
N THR A 637 -23.52 -3.12 -23.80
CA THR A 637 -22.31 -3.51 -23.08
C THR A 637 -22.37 -5.02 -22.83
N ILE A 638 -21.34 -5.76 -23.25
CA ILE A 638 -21.28 -7.21 -23.09
C ILE A 638 -20.45 -7.51 -21.85
N LEU A 639 -21.11 -7.86 -20.75
CA LEU A 639 -20.46 -8.25 -19.50
C LEU A 639 -19.58 -9.49 -19.69
N PRO A 640 -18.58 -9.74 -18.80
CA PRO A 640 -17.82 -10.99 -18.79
C PRO A 640 -18.70 -12.24 -18.84
N GLY A 641 -18.35 -13.19 -19.72
CA GLY A 641 -19.14 -14.39 -20.01
C GLY A 641 -20.44 -14.13 -20.79
N GLY A 642 -20.76 -12.88 -21.09
CA GLY A 642 -21.90 -12.46 -21.87
C GLY A 642 -21.71 -12.62 -23.38
N TRP A 643 -22.78 -12.35 -24.13
CA TRP A 643 -22.73 -12.33 -25.59
C TRP A 643 -23.79 -11.40 -26.18
N GLU A 644 -23.50 -10.85 -27.34
CA GLU A 644 -24.46 -10.15 -28.19
C GLU A 644 -24.53 -10.81 -29.57
N ARG A 645 -25.72 -10.79 -30.17
CA ARG A 645 -25.94 -11.36 -31.49
C ARG A 645 -26.22 -10.27 -32.52
N VAL A 646 -25.40 -10.25 -33.55
CA VAL A 646 -25.48 -9.33 -34.68
C VAL A 646 -25.88 -10.10 -35.94
N THR A 647 -26.86 -9.59 -36.69
CA THR A 647 -27.35 -10.27 -37.90
C THR A 647 -27.41 -9.33 -39.09
N THR A 648 -27.03 -9.84 -40.25
CA THR A 648 -27.18 -9.16 -41.54
C THR A 648 -27.70 -10.11 -42.61
N VAL A 649 -28.08 -9.56 -43.75
CA VAL A 649 -28.60 -10.30 -44.89
C VAL A 649 -27.79 -9.94 -46.14
N TYR A 650 -27.20 -10.94 -46.79
CA TYR A 650 -26.52 -10.80 -48.06
C TYR A 650 -27.48 -11.09 -49.22
N GLN A 651 -27.73 -10.10 -50.08
CA GLN A 651 -28.65 -10.23 -51.23
C GLN A 651 -27.93 -10.47 -52.57
N GLY A 652 -26.60 -10.45 -52.60
CA GLY A 652 -25.78 -10.71 -53.80
C GLY A 652 -25.66 -12.19 -54.16
N VAL A 653 -26.69 -13.00 -53.88
CA VAL A 653 -26.63 -14.47 -53.97
C VAL A 653 -26.38 -14.94 -55.40
N GLU A 654 -25.34 -15.76 -55.57
CA GLU A 654 -25.06 -16.47 -56.81
C GLU A 654 -25.61 -17.90 -56.75
N ILE A 655 -26.55 -18.22 -57.65
CA ILE A 655 -27.12 -19.57 -57.75
C ILE A 655 -26.04 -20.53 -58.26
N ASP A 656 -25.97 -21.69 -57.63
CA ASP A 656 -25.05 -22.78 -57.97
C ASP A 656 -23.56 -22.44 -57.81
N THR A 657 -23.26 -21.39 -57.02
CA THR A 657 -21.92 -21.01 -56.57
C THR A 657 -21.79 -21.24 -55.06
N ASP A 658 -20.63 -21.76 -54.64
CA ASP A 658 -20.26 -21.85 -53.24
C ASP A 658 -19.72 -20.49 -52.76
N MET A 659 -20.36 -19.89 -51.77
CA MET A 659 -19.97 -18.60 -51.18
C MET A 659 -19.40 -18.80 -49.78
N THR A 660 -18.37 -18.05 -49.39
CA THR A 660 -17.82 -18.08 -48.02
C THR A 660 -17.89 -16.70 -47.40
N PHE A 661 -18.22 -16.66 -46.11
CA PHE A 661 -18.39 -15.42 -45.37
C PHE A 661 -17.50 -15.40 -44.15
N THR A 662 -17.01 -14.22 -43.79
CA THR A 662 -16.19 -14.00 -42.59
C THR A 662 -16.77 -12.82 -41.83
N ALA A 663 -16.75 -12.89 -40.50
CA ALA A 663 -17.08 -11.78 -39.62
C ALA A 663 -15.88 -11.51 -38.72
N ILE A 664 -15.54 -10.23 -38.57
CA ILE A 664 -14.43 -9.77 -37.74
C ILE A 664 -14.98 -8.72 -36.77
N ILE A 665 -14.77 -8.93 -35.47
CA ILE A 665 -15.05 -7.95 -34.42
C ILE A 665 -13.79 -7.14 -34.16
N ASP A 666 -13.95 -5.83 -33.96
CA ASP A 666 -12.86 -4.89 -33.67
C ASP A 666 -11.62 -5.05 -34.58
N GLU A 667 -11.83 -5.09 -35.90
CA GLU A 667 -10.75 -5.30 -36.90
C GLU A 667 -9.61 -4.25 -36.82
N GLY A 668 -9.84 -3.14 -36.12
CA GLY A 668 -8.83 -2.11 -35.87
C GLY A 668 -8.01 -2.30 -34.58
N GLY A 669 -8.38 -3.25 -33.71
CA GLY A 669 -7.81 -3.38 -32.36
C GLY A 669 -7.93 -2.08 -31.57
N THR A 670 -9.10 -1.46 -31.62
CA THR A 670 -9.34 -0.16 -30.97
C THR A 670 -9.70 -0.31 -29.50
N ILE A 671 -10.12 -1.50 -29.10
CA ILE A 671 -10.35 -1.90 -27.72
C ILE A 671 -9.24 -2.86 -27.34
N GLU A 672 -8.61 -2.62 -26.20
CA GLU A 672 -7.61 -3.55 -25.66
C GLU A 672 -8.28 -4.85 -25.21
N GLU A 673 -7.64 -5.98 -25.53
CA GLU A 673 -8.09 -7.31 -25.15
C GLU A 673 -6.89 -8.26 -25.02
N CYS A 674 -7.04 -9.34 -24.25
CA CYS A 674 -5.93 -10.26 -23.99
C CYS A 674 -5.70 -11.31 -25.10
N ASP A 675 -6.65 -11.55 -26.00
CA ASP A 675 -6.51 -12.52 -27.12
C ASP A 675 -7.10 -12.02 -28.44
N LEU A 676 -6.30 -11.26 -29.18
CA LEU A 676 -6.64 -10.78 -30.52
C LEU A 676 -6.79 -11.89 -31.59
N THR A 677 -6.45 -13.15 -31.28
CA THR A 677 -6.42 -14.23 -32.28
C THR A 677 -7.79 -14.84 -32.56
N ASN A 678 -8.79 -14.53 -31.73
CA ASN A 678 -10.11 -15.14 -31.77
C ASN A 678 -11.24 -14.20 -32.28
N ASN A 679 -10.87 -13.01 -32.76
CA ASN A 679 -11.77 -11.96 -33.26
C ASN A 679 -12.37 -12.21 -34.64
N SER A 680 -12.08 -13.36 -35.27
CA SER A 680 -12.60 -13.67 -36.59
C SER A 680 -13.12 -15.10 -36.68
N ASP A 681 -14.25 -15.26 -37.37
CA ASP A 681 -14.79 -16.58 -37.71
C ASP A 681 -15.32 -16.58 -39.14
N SER A 682 -15.20 -17.74 -39.80
CA SER A 682 -15.58 -17.93 -41.18
C SER A 682 -16.53 -19.10 -41.34
N THR A 683 -17.54 -18.93 -42.18
CA THR A 683 -18.45 -20.01 -42.51
C THR A 683 -17.77 -21.03 -43.42
N GLY A 684 -18.24 -22.28 -43.37
CA GLY A 684 -18.05 -23.19 -44.50
C GLY A 684 -18.75 -22.67 -45.78
N PRO A 685 -18.58 -23.35 -46.93
CA PRO A 685 -19.24 -23.00 -48.17
C PRO A 685 -20.77 -23.01 -48.04
N VAL A 686 -21.41 -21.93 -48.48
CA VAL A 686 -22.86 -21.74 -48.52
C VAL A 686 -23.29 -21.69 -49.97
N ARG A 687 -24.23 -22.54 -50.38
CA ARG A 687 -24.70 -22.61 -51.76
C ARG A 687 -26.22 -22.48 -51.84
N CYS A 688 -26.69 -21.64 -52.76
CA CYS A 688 -28.08 -21.68 -53.18
C CYS A 688 -28.23 -22.50 -54.46
N THR A 689 -28.92 -23.64 -54.37
CA THR A 689 -29.19 -24.48 -55.55
C THR A 689 -30.40 -23.99 -56.32
N SER A 690 -30.34 -24.10 -57.64
CA SER A 690 -31.52 -23.94 -58.48
C SER A 690 -32.58 -24.97 -58.10
N ILE A 691 -33.84 -24.54 -57.93
CA ILE A 691 -34.96 -25.45 -57.75
C ILE A 691 -35.41 -25.86 -59.16
N GLU A 692 -35.20 -27.14 -59.52
CA GLU A 692 -35.77 -27.74 -60.74
C GLU A 692 -37.30 -27.84 -60.70
#